data_AF-A0A2A3HH52-F1
#
_entry.id   AF-A0A2A3HH52-F1
#
_cell.length_a   1.000
_cell.length_b   1.000
_cell.length_c   1.000
_cell.angle_alpha   90.00
_cell.angle_beta   90.00
_cell.angle_gamma   90.00
#
_symmetry.space_group_name_H-M   'P 1'
#
loop_
_entity.id
_entity.type
_entity.pdbx_description
1 polymer ?
#
loop_
_entity_poly.entity_id
_entity_poly.type
_entity_poly.pdbx_seq_one_letter_code
_entity_poly.pdbx_strand_id
1 'polypeptide(L)'
;MAGNAMEWVNDFLGAFQDTSVSNFIGSPDGGAIGMRILKGGSFRSSASNMHIYSRGDVYTVTSSTKADYVGFRLALGPIPDGNSFDAEKPNSSTAKALASSQELKLKVGTTLARLAFRDDEIGKIVVVEYAIGSNSFFEIQTKSDPYHPNISPNGQWIAYTTLPEGISGFKSLYVQPFNAADTSVFLYSQTSAAEPRWKIQGGDTLIYFATDGGDNTNENPFFKGKTAAVSFSKKNFGEEILLFNGSYHGGVSDDGSLAVTRAKLLRAHIGGNDTVWYHGKQACNVSLAPDSTKRVLFLDFGGKTGREFVSKNYTPHEYILIADSTGKLVQAIPAPDGYTFDHTEWTNVPDLIVATLVNADGGHSRIVLVDTRDSSVLHLVEGNELWHPSLWVSPNRNRLPSDKYAADSLGIYMTETSSIGSRIMKVKMDLFWTNRAKAQIAITGSSRTFAGVDPALLTTTGNTEAFNYSYSGQDMAATEFLIANYYLPLEKLKTLVIALNLDRWSYTDEAFQTLYNEVPGYIYDERHDFWQNGVPSNMAEIVLDNITPEPNEYNFYCYHNGLYRSIMIGYGDTPEITFRNYDTKAAQFNQEKLLSIIDLANSYGVNVVGVIFPQSPRYISNGTWGRYGPSLEDAKILLNFVNSLARQKSNFYVLDEYKNGKNDYSMQVFANDDHLNLLGAEKLTVRLDSLLQKIPQ
;
A
#
# COMPACT_ATOMS: atom_id res chain seq x y z
N MET A 1 2.62 -14.09 -43.52
CA MET A 1 1.42 -13.53 -42.88
C MET A 1 1.88 -12.79 -41.64
N ALA A 2 2.08 -11.47 -41.77
CA ALA A 2 2.39 -10.58 -40.67
C ALA A 2 1.07 -10.24 -39.97
N GLY A 3 0.76 -11.00 -38.94
CA GLY A 3 -0.43 -10.84 -38.15
C GLY A 3 -0.36 -11.89 -37.06
N ASN A 4 -0.37 -11.43 -35.82
CA ASN A 4 -1.03 -12.06 -34.69
C ASN A 4 -0.87 -11.05 -33.57
N ALA A 5 -1.97 -10.71 -32.91
CA ALA A 5 -2.01 -9.77 -31.80
C ALA A 5 -0.91 -10.05 -30.76
N MET A 6 -0.54 -9.05 -29.96
CA MET A 6 0.25 -9.31 -28.75
C MET A 6 -0.45 -10.39 -27.93
N GLU A 7 0.28 -11.46 -27.60
CA GLU A 7 -0.31 -12.68 -27.05
C GLU A 7 -0.36 -12.59 -25.54
N TRP A 8 -1.57 -12.63 -24.98
CA TRP A 8 -1.80 -12.82 -23.56
C TRP A 8 -1.41 -14.24 -23.15
N VAL A 9 -0.53 -14.32 -22.15
CA VAL A 9 -0.14 -15.59 -21.51
C VAL A 9 -0.60 -15.60 -20.05
N ASN A 10 -0.89 -16.79 -19.52
CA ASN A 10 -1.39 -16.95 -18.16
C ASN A 10 -0.33 -16.67 -17.08
N ASP A 11 0.92 -16.41 -17.49
CA ASP A 11 2.03 -16.06 -16.63
C ASP A 11 1.77 -14.73 -15.90
N PHE A 12 2.08 -14.67 -14.61
CA PHE A 12 2.23 -13.39 -13.91
C PHE A 12 3.57 -12.74 -14.24
N LEU A 13 3.56 -11.41 -14.40
CA LEU A 13 4.77 -10.62 -14.61
C LEU A 13 5.62 -10.58 -13.33
N GLY A 14 6.90 -10.89 -13.46
CA GLY A 14 7.89 -10.72 -12.39
C GLY A 14 9.30 -10.56 -12.95
N ALA A 15 10.25 -10.22 -12.07
CA ALA A 15 11.63 -9.97 -12.44
C ALA A 15 12.40 -11.29 -12.69
N PHE A 16 13.36 -11.25 -13.62
CA PHE A 16 14.27 -12.35 -13.86
C PHE A 16 15.63 -12.12 -13.21
N GLN A 17 16.27 -13.21 -12.78
CA GLN A 17 17.69 -13.24 -12.43
C GLN A 17 18.44 -14.04 -13.49
N ASP A 18 19.75 -13.85 -13.59
CA ASP A 18 20.60 -14.64 -14.48
C ASP A 18 20.74 -16.08 -13.94
N THR A 19 19.72 -16.90 -14.21
CA THR A 19 19.65 -18.31 -13.80
C THR A 19 18.83 -19.13 -14.80
N SER A 20 18.87 -20.46 -14.65
CA SER A 20 18.03 -21.39 -15.41
C SER A 20 16.89 -21.94 -14.56
N VAL A 21 15.66 -21.81 -15.06
CA VAL A 21 14.43 -22.38 -14.43
C VAL A 21 13.72 -23.27 -15.46
N SER A 22 13.38 -24.49 -15.09
CA SER A 22 12.56 -25.41 -15.90
C SER A 22 11.08 -25.26 -15.58
N ASN A 23 10.21 -25.44 -16.59
CA ASN A 23 8.75 -25.39 -16.44
C ASN A 23 8.26 -24.08 -15.79
N PHE A 24 8.86 -22.95 -16.16
CA PHE A 24 8.55 -21.64 -15.59
C PHE A 24 7.12 -21.20 -15.94
N ILE A 25 6.33 -20.85 -14.93
CA ILE A 25 4.92 -20.44 -15.08
C ILE A 25 4.66 -18.96 -14.72
N GLY A 26 5.72 -18.15 -14.61
CA GLY A 26 5.63 -16.74 -14.18
C GLY A 26 6.04 -16.53 -12.72
N SER A 27 5.85 -15.30 -12.23
CA SER A 27 5.97 -15.00 -10.80
C SER A 27 4.84 -15.69 -10.00
N PRO A 28 5.00 -15.96 -8.69
CA PRO A 28 3.92 -16.51 -7.86
C PRO A 28 2.63 -15.67 -7.90
N ASP A 29 2.76 -14.34 -8.03
CA ASP A 29 1.65 -13.40 -8.19
C ASP A 29 2.03 -12.27 -9.17
N GLY A 30 1.04 -11.48 -9.61
CA GLY A 30 1.27 -10.35 -10.52
C GLY A 30 1.49 -9.01 -9.82
N GLY A 31 1.87 -9.03 -8.53
CA GLY A 31 1.86 -7.88 -7.66
C GLY A 31 0.46 -7.27 -7.49
N ALA A 32 0.44 -6.02 -7.04
CA ALA A 32 -0.78 -5.38 -6.57
C ALA A 32 -1.92 -5.12 -7.56
N ILE A 33 -1.67 -5.32 -8.86
CA ILE A 33 -2.67 -5.17 -9.93
C ILE A 33 -2.80 -6.44 -10.78
N GLY A 34 -2.20 -7.55 -10.33
CA GLY A 34 -2.23 -8.80 -11.06
C GLY A 34 -1.65 -8.65 -12.47
N MET A 35 -0.45 -8.06 -12.56
CA MET A 35 0.26 -7.82 -13.80
C MET A 35 0.45 -9.11 -14.58
N ARG A 36 0.16 -9.04 -15.87
CA ARG A 36 0.23 -10.16 -16.81
C ARG A 36 1.27 -9.87 -17.88
N ILE A 37 1.71 -10.93 -18.52
CA ILE A 37 2.68 -10.84 -19.61
C ILE A 37 1.94 -10.83 -20.95
N LEU A 38 2.33 -9.90 -21.82
CA LEU A 38 2.08 -9.98 -23.25
C LEU A 38 3.38 -10.34 -23.97
N LYS A 39 3.33 -11.30 -24.89
CA LYS A 39 4.48 -11.69 -25.72
C LYS A 39 4.29 -11.31 -27.19
N GLY A 40 5.39 -11.12 -27.89
CA GLY A 40 5.39 -10.85 -29.34
C GLY A 40 5.21 -9.37 -29.69
N GLY A 41 4.45 -9.10 -30.75
CA GLY A 41 4.21 -7.75 -31.24
C GLY A 41 2.92 -7.64 -32.05
N SER A 42 2.40 -6.43 -32.17
CA SER A 42 1.15 -6.13 -32.90
C SER A 42 1.40 -5.83 -34.37
N PHE A 43 0.41 -6.06 -35.23
CA PHE A 43 0.44 -5.58 -36.62
C PHE A 43 0.51 -4.05 -36.75
N ARG A 44 0.18 -3.32 -35.67
CA ARG A 44 0.32 -1.86 -35.58
C ARG A 44 1.76 -1.44 -35.24
N SER A 45 2.61 -2.36 -34.78
CA SER A 45 4.00 -2.08 -34.45
C SER A 45 4.89 -2.18 -35.67
N SER A 46 5.97 -1.38 -35.72
CA SER A 46 7.02 -1.58 -36.73
C SER A 46 7.69 -2.94 -36.52
N ALA A 47 8.12 -3.58 -37.62
CA ALA A 47 8.78 -4.89 -37.55
C ALA A 47 10.05 -4.88 -36.66
N SER A 48 10.73 -3.73 -36.58
CA SER A 48 11.90 -3.56 -35.70
C SER A 48 11.58 -3.67 -34.21
N ASN A 49 10.33 -3.42 -33.82
CA ASN A 49 9.88 -3.38 -32.43
C ASN A 49 9.14 -4.67 -32.02
N MET A 50 9.00 -5.63 -32.94
CA MET A 50 8.36 -6.92 -32.69
C MET A 50 9.40 -7.94 -32.25
N HIS A 51 9.42 -8.28 -30.95
CA HIS A 51 10.34 -9.27 -30.41
C HIS A 51 9.61 -10.39 -29.67
N ILE A 52 10.05 -11.63 -29.87
CA ILE A 52 9.51 -12.81 -29.17
C ILE A 52 9.76 -12.79 -27.65
N TYR A 53 10.75 -12.01 -27.22
CA TYR A 53 11.14 -11.85 -25.82
C TYR A 53 10.53 -10.61 -25.15
N SER A 54 9.74 -9.80 -25.87
CA SER A 54 8.95 -8.73 -25.26
C SER A 54 7.97 -9.34 -24.26
N ARG A 55 7.83 -8.70 -23.08
CA ARG A 55 7.04 -9.22 -21.95
C ARG A 55 6.07 -8.17 -21.39
N GLY A 56 5.55 -7.29 -22.23
CA GLY A 56 4.67 -6.21 -21.80
C GLY A 56 4.21 -5.32 -22.95
N ASP A 57 3.64 -4.19 -22.59
CA ASP A 57 3.13 -3.15 -23.48
C ASP A 57 3.63 -1.77 -23.01
N VAL A 58 3.27 -0.70 -23.72
CA VAL A 58 3.55 0.70 -23.34
C VAL A 58 2.95 1.03 -21.97
N TYR A 59 1.81 0.43 -21.65
CA TYR A 59 1.15 0.52 -20.36
C TYR A 59 1.17 -0.82 -19.64
N THR A 60 0.96 -0.78 -18.32
CA THR A 60 0.86 -1.99 -17.51
C THR A 60 -0.29 -2.87 -17.97
N VAL A 61 0.00 -4.17 -18.14
CA VAL A 61 -0.97 -5.18 -18.58
C VAL A 61 -1.50 -5.90 -17.35
N THR A 62 -2.82 -6.01 -17.22
CA THR A 62 -3.51 -6.76 -16.17
C THR A 62 -4.45 -7.81 -16.78
N SER A 63 -5.09 -8.62 -15.93
CA SER A 63 -6.09 -9.60 -16.40
C SER A 63 -7.35 -8.95 -17.02
N SER A 64 -7.59 -7.66 -16.77
CA SER A 64 -8.71 -6.90 -17.33
C SER A 64 -8.33 -6.04 -18.54
N THR A 65 -7.05 -6.00 -18.94
CA THR A 65 -6.60 -5.23 -20.09
C THR A 65 -7.28 -5.74 -21.37
N LYS A 66 -7.94 -4.83 -22.08
CA LYS A 66 -8.55 -5.07 -23.39
C LYS A 66 -7.97 -4.08 -24.38
N ALA A 67 -7.46 -4.58 -25.50
CA ALA A 67 -7.06 -3.74 -26.62
C ALA A 67 -7.27 -4.48 -27.93
N ASP A 68 -7.57 -3.76 -29.01
CA ASP A 68 -7.82 -4.31 -30.36
C ASP A 68 -6.62 -5.12 -30.90
N TYR A 69 -5.44 -4.91 -30.32
CA TYR A 69 -4.19 -5.53 -30.71
C TYR A 69 -3.69 -6.59 -29.72
N VAL A 70 -4.49 -6.93 -28.69
CA VAL A 70 -4.21 -8.01 -27.73
C VAL A 70 -5.10 -9.20 -28.05
N GLY A 71 -4.48 -10.36 -28.21
CA GLY A 71 -5.15 -11.64 -28.44
C GLY A 71 -4.77 -12.64 -27.35
N PHE A 72 -5.39 -13.81 -27.35
CA PHE A 72 -5.09 -14.89 -26.41
C PHE A 72 -4.68 -16.16 -27.15
N ARG A 73 -3.76 -16.92 -26.56
CA ARG A 73 -3.46 -18.30 -26.99
C ARG A 73 -4.13 -19.25 -26.00
N LEU A 74 -5.01 -20.13 -26.47
CA LEU A 74 -5.53 -21.23 -25.66
C LEU A 74 -4.40 -22.24 -25.43
N ALA A 75 -3.86 -22.32 -24.21
CA ALA A 75 -2.98 -23.42 -23.82
C ALA A 75 -3.83 -24.59 -23.31
N LEU A 76 -3.70 -25.74 -23.95
CA LEU A 76 -4.37 -26.99 -23.60
C LEU A 76 -3.58 -27.73 -22.51
N GLY A 77 -3.93 -27.52 -21.24
CA GLY A 77 -3.57 -28.40 -20.13
C GLY A 77 -2.55 -27.86 -19.10
N PRO A 78 -2.41 -28.54 -17.94
CA PRO A 78 -1.47 -28.17 -16.89
C PRO A 78 -0.02 -28.37 -17.35
N ILE A 79 0.89 -27.50 -16.88
CA ILE A 79 2.34 -27.68 -17.04
C ILE A 79 2.82 -28.59 -15.90
N PRO A 80 3.27 -29.83 -16.16
CA PRO A 80 3.81 -30.70 -15.11
C PRO A 80 5.01 -30.05 -14.43
N ASP A 81 5.10 -30.15 -13.11
CA ASP A 81 6.18 -29.58 -12.29
C ASP A 81 6.43 -28.09 -12.56
N GLY A 82 5.35 -27.33 -12.72
CA GLY A 82 5.40 -25.88 -12.95
C GLY A 82 6.06 -25.15 -11.80
N ASN A 83 7.05 -24.30 -12.10
CA ASN A 83 7.78 -23.53 -11.10
C ASN A 83 7.51 -22.04 -11.28
N SER A 84 7.00 -21.40 -10.23
CA SER A 84 6.94 -19.94 -10.15
C SER A 84 8.26 -19.39 -9.63
N PHE A 85 8.71 -18.28 -10.20
CA PHE A 85 9.99 -17.66 -9.83
C PHE A 85 9.91 -16.13 -9.98
N ASP A 86 10.35 -15.41 -8.95
CA ASP A 86 10.54 -13.96 -9.00
C ASP A 86 11.92 -13.61 -8.41
N ALA A 87 12.72 -12.89 -9.18
CA ALA A 87 14.04 -12.44 -8.77
C ALA A 87 14.01 -11.41 -7.64
N GLU A 88 12.90 -10.67 -7.49
CA GLU A 88 12.77 -9.65 -6.44
C GLU A 88 12.17 -10.20 -5.15
N LYS A 89 11.38 -11.28 -5.23
CA LYS A 89 10.68 -11.89 -4.08
C LYS A 89 10.53 -13.40 -4.26
N PRO A 90 11.53 -14.22 -3.91
CA PRO A 90 11.34 -15.66 -3.81
C PRO A 90 10.46 -15.97 -2.59
N ASN A 91 9.16 -15.71 -2.69
CA ASN A 91 8.16 -16.14 -1.72
C ASN A 91 7.89 -17.63 -1.99
N SER A 92 8.39 -18.47 -1.08
CA SER A 92 8.14 -19.90 -0.98
C SER A 92 6.90 -20.26 -0.16
N SER A 93 6.39 -19.34 0.66
CA SER A 93 5.17 -19.54 1.46
C SER A 93 3.92 -19.69 0.58
N THR A 94 3.05 -20.62 0.95
CA THR A 94 1.75 -20.85 0.28
C THR A 94 0.60 -20.08 0.93
N ALA A 95 0.87 -19.36 2.02
CA ALA A 95 -0.13 -18.67 2.79
C ALA A 95 -0.71 -17.45 2.06
N LYS A 96 -1.96 -17.13 2.38
CA LYS A 96 -2.74 -16.08 1.70
C LYS A 96 -3.48 -15.22 2.70
N ALA A 97 -3.47 -13.91 2.47
CA ALA A 97 -4.33 -12.98 3.21
C ALA A 97 -5.81 -13.23 2.87
N LEU A 98 -6.65 -13.31 3.89
CA LEU A 98 -8.09 -13.49 3.79
C LEU A 98 -8.85 -12.19 4.06
N ALA A 99 -8.41 -11.41 5.04
CA ALA A 99 -9.03 -10.13 5.38
C ALA A 99 -8.59 -9.04 4.41
N SER A 100 -9.54 -8.28 3.89
CA SER A 100 -9.26 -7.02 3.22
C SER A 100 -8.79 -5.95 4.22
N SER A 101 -8.02 -5.00 3.72
CA SER A 101 -7.65 -3.74 4.39
C SER A 101 -8.86 -3.01 4.98
N GLN A 102 -10.01 -3.03 4.29
CA GLN A 102 -11.25 -2.40 4.73
C GLN A 102 -11.90 -3.17 5.89
N GLU A 103 -12.00 -4.50 5.82
CA GLU A 103 -12.51 -5.31 6.94
C GLU A 103 -11.66 -5.12 8.19
N LEU A 104 -10.33 -5.06 8.02
CA LEU A 104 -9.43 -4.79 9.14
C LEU A 104 -9.62 -3.37 9.67
N LYS A 105 -9.72 -2.35 8.81
CA LYS A 105 -10.02 -0.96 9.21
C LYS A 105 -11.30 -0.85 10.03
N LEU A 106 -12.36 -1.59 9.68
CA LEU A 106 -13.60 -1.62 10.45
C LEU A 106 -13.40 -2.18 11.87
N LYS A 107 -12.47 -3.12 12.05
CA LYS A 107 -12.15 -3.72 13.36
C LYS A 107 -11.18 -2.88 14.19
N VAL A 108 -10.12 -2.37 13.58
CA VAL A 108 -9.01 -1.73 14.31
C VAL A 108 -9.05 -0.20 14.23
N GLY A 109 -9.67 0.36 13.20
CA GLY A 109 -9.85 1.81 12.97
C GLY A 109 -8.92 2.42 11.90
N THR A 110 -7.99 1.66 11.35
CA THR A 110 -7.01 2.11 10.34
C THR A 110 -6.60 0.94 9.43
N THR A 111 -6.13 1.23 8.20
CA THR A 111 -5.49 0.22 7.34
C THR A 111 -4.02 0.00 7.68
N LEU A 112 -3.42 0.90 8.49
CA LEU A 112 -2.03 0.82 8.92
C LEU A 112 -1.83 -0.28 9.97
N ALA A 113 -1.91 -1.52 9.49
CA ALA A 113 -1.73 -2.72 10.28
C ALA A 113 -0.77 -3.68 9.58
N ARG A 114 -0.01 -4.41 10.39
CA ARG A 114 1.03 -5.34 9.97
C ARG A 114 0.91 -6.61 10.77
N LEU A 115 0.89 -7.74 10.08
CA LEU A 115 0.92 -9.07 10.69
C LEU A 115 2.26 -9.72 10.36
N ALA A 116 2.93 -10.26 11.36
CA ALA A 116 4.09 -11.13 11.19
C ALA A 116 3.80 -12.48 11.84
N PHE A 117 4.21 -13.57 11.20
CA PHE A 117 4.06 -14.93 11.71
C PHE A 117 5.18 -15.81 11.15
N ARG A 118 5.38 -16.98 11.75
CA ARG A 118 6.26 -18.02 11.20
C ARG A 118 5.44 -18.95 10.32
N ASP A 119 5.86 -19.13 9.08
CA ASP A 119 5.43 -20.28 8.26
C ASP A 119 6.38 -21.44 8.59
N ASP A 120 5.87 -22.43 9.31
CA ASP A 120 6.70 -23.50 9.86
C ASP A 120 7.13 -24.52 8.80
N GLU A 121 6.36 -24.68 7.72
CA GLU A 121 6.73 -25.58 6.62
C GLU A 121 8.05 -25.16 5.96
N ILE A 122 8.27 -23.84 5.85
CA ILE A 122 9.47 -23.26 5.23
C ILE A 122 10.48 -22.71 6.26
N GLY A 123 10.11 -22.63 7.54
CA GLY A 123 10.96 -22.12 8.61
C GLY A 123 11.33 -20.65 8.47
N LYS A 124 10.39 -19.79 8.03
CA LYS A 124 10.64 -18.35 7.81
C LYS A 124 9.58 -17.47 8.46
N ILE A 125 9.93 -16.21 8.72
CA ILE A 125 8.95 -15.17 9.07
C ILE A 125 8.31 -14.66 7.79
N VAL A 126 6.98 -14.65 7.78
CA VAL A 126 6.13 -14.15 6.73
C VAL A 126 5.35 -12.94 7.26
N VAL A 127 5.14 -11.97 6.37
CA VAL A 127 4.56 -10.68 6.70
C VAL A 127 3.40 -10.35 5.76
N VAL A 128 2.36 -9.72 6.34
CA VAL A 128 1.26 -9.07 5.62
C VAL A 128 1.21 -7.59 5.98
N GLU A 129 1.28 -6.69 4.99
CA GLU A 129 0.99 -5.27 5.16
C GLU A 129 -0.37 -4.89 4.55
N TYR A 130 -1.33 -4.55 5.42
CA TYR A 130 -2.72 -4.29 5.01
C TYR A 130 -2.94 -2.89 4.41
N ALA A 131 -1.98 -1.97 4.56
CA ALA A 131 -2.08 -0.62 4.02
C ALA A 131 -1.76 -0.54 2.52
N ILE A 132 -1.17 -1.59 1.95
CA ILE A 132 -0.70 -1.61 0.56
C ILE A 132 -1.73 -2.33 -0.30
N GLY A 133 -2.06 -1.76 -1.47
CA GLY A 133 -2.92 -2.36 -2.47
C GLY A 133 -2.56 -3.83 -2.71
N SER A 134 -3.55 -4.72 -2.60
CA SER A 134 -3.45 -6.20 -2.62
C SER A 134 -2.87 -6.90 -1.38
N ASN A 135 -2.77 -6.23 -0.23
CA ASN A 135 -2.18 -6.77 1.01
C ASN A 135 -0.79 -7.36 0.75
N SER A 136 0.23 -6.51 0.65
CA SER A 136 1.56 -6.97 0.25
C SER A 136 2.05 -8.07 1.18
N PHE A 137 2.40 -9.22 0.58
CA PHE A 137 2.81 -10.43 1.27
C PHE A 137 4.28 -10.70 0.95
N PHE A 138 5.12 -10.86 1.97
CA PHE A 138 6.54 -11.12 1.75
C PHE A 138 7.22 -11.90 2.87
N GLU A 139 8.30 -12.59 2.52
CA GLU A 139 9.17 -13.27 3.46
C GLU A 139 10.31 -12.36 3.94
N ILE A 140 10.63 -12.46 5.23
CA ILE A 140 11.85 -11.86 5.77
C ILE A 140 13.01 -12.84 5.63
N GLN A 141 14.12 -12.34 5.07
CA GLN A 141 15.34 -13.11 4.92
C GLN A 141 16.09 -13.19 6.26
N THR A 142 15.80 -14.22 7.05
CA THR A 142 16.45 -14.45 8.34
C THR A 142 17.79 -15.17 8.20
N LYS A 143 18.72 -14.91 9.13
CA LYS A 143 20.03 -15.61 9.20
C LYS A 143 20.01 -16.89 10.04
N SER A 144 18.86 -17.23 10.60
CA SER A 144 18.63 -18.36 11.50
C SER A 144 17.18 -18.80 11.41
N ASP A 145 16.87 -19.96 11.99
CA ASP A 145 15.51 -20.48 12.11
C ASP A 145 14.70 -19.61 13.10
N PRO A 146 13.72 -18.79 12.67
CA PRO A 146 13.15 -17.73 13.48
C PRO A 146 11.83 -18.12 14.17
N TYR A 147 11.72 -17.88 15.47
CA TYR A 147 10.53 -18.10 16.28
C TYR A 147 10.16 -16.84 17.07
N HIS A 148 8.89 -16.77 17.49
CA HIS A 148 8.34 -15.68 18.30
C HIS A 148 8.59 -14.28 17.71
N PRO A 149 8.17 -14.01 16.45
CA PRO A 149 8.26 -12.67 15.89
C PRO A 149 7.42 -11.70 16.73
N ASN A 150 7.98 -10.54 17.04
CA ASN A 150 7.28 -9.45 17.71
C ASN A 150 7.61 -8.11 17.05
N ILE A 151 6.58 -7.36 16.68
CA ILE A 151 6.73 -6.11 15.91
C ILE A 151 6.93 -4.93 16.86
N SER A 152 7.85 -4.03 16.52
CA SER A 152 8.15 -2.85 17.32
C SER A 152 6.99 -1.86 17.39
N PRO A 153 6.93 -0.97 18.40
CA PRO A 153 5.79 -0.08 18.60
C PRO A 153 5.59 0.93 17.47
N ASN A 154 6.65 1.25 16.73
CA ASN A 154 6.63 2.09 15.53
C ASN A 154 6.42 1.30 14.22
N GLY A 155 6.26 -0.02 14.29
CA GLY A 155 6.03 -0.91 13.15
C GLY A 155 7.25 -1.19 12.27
N GLN A 156 8.43 -0.64 12.59
CA GLN A 156 9.61 -0.65 11.69
C GLN A 156 10.57 -1.82 11.90
N TRP A 157 10.44 -2.57 12.99
CA TRP A 157 11.38 -3.63 13.37
C TRP A 157 10.63 -4.90 13.79
N ILE A 158 11.26 -6.05 13.57
CA ILE A 158 10.84 -7.33 14.13
C ILE A 158 11.94 -7.84 15.04
N ALA A 159 11.56 -8.18 16.27
CA ALA A 159 12.37 -8.96 17.19
C ALA A 159 11.99 -10.45 17.08
N TYR A 160 12.96 -11.35 17.14
CA TYR A 160 12.69 -12.80 17.13
C TYR A 160 13.81 -13.59 17.83
N THR A 161 13.53 -14.87 18.13
CA THR A 161 14.47 -15.84 18.73
C THR A 161 14.52 -17.11 17.88
N THR A 162 15.18 -18.18 18.32
CA THR A 162 15.49 -19.33 17.45
C THR A 162 15.06 -20.69 17.97
N LEU A 163 14.16 -20.72 18.94
CA LEU A 163 13.63 -21.93 19.53
C LEU A 163 12.12 -21.79 19.72
N PRO A 164 11.34 -22.88 19.62
CA PRO A 164 9.89 -22.88 19.88
C PRO A 164 9.54 -22.65 21.36
N GLU A 165 8.23 -22.46 21.62
CA GLU A 165 7.67 -22.31 22.96
C GLU A 165 7.95 -23.54 23.83
N GLY A 166 8.19 -23.34 25.13
CA GLY A 166 8.23 -24.42 26.11
C GLY A 166 9.54 -25.22 26.17
N ILE A 167 10.62 -24.79 25.51
CA ILE A 167 11.93 -25.45 25.57
C ILE A 167 13.02 -24.57 26.18
N SER A 168 14.04 -25.18 26.78
CA SER A 168 15.20 -24.46 27.29
C SER A 168 16.32 -24.35 26.25
N GLY A 169 17.31 -23.48 26.51
CA GLY A 169 18.55 -23.40 25.72
C GLY A 169 18.61 -22.26 24.71
N PHE A 170 17.77 -21.23 24.88
CA PHE A 170 17.84 -19.99 24.12
C PHE A 170 19.22 -19.34 24.24
N LYS A 171 19.67 -18.68 23.17
CA LYS A 171 21.01 -18.07 23.12
C LYS A 171 21.01 -16.59 22.80
N SER A 172 20.15 -16.19 21.85
CA SER A 172 20.30 -14.93 21.16
C SER A 172 18.94 -14.32 20.83
N LEU A 173 18.90 -13.00 20.89
CA LEU A 173 17.81 -12.16 20.41
C LEU A 173 18.26 -11.48 19.12
N TYR A 174 17.39 -11.51 18.11
CA TYR A 174 17.62 -10.87 16.82
C TYR A 174 16.63 -9.73 16.64
N VAL A 175 17.10 -8.64 16.03
CA VAL A 175 16.26 -7.56 15.52
C VAL A 175 16.58 -7.33 14.06
N GLN A 176 15.54 -7.22 13.23
CA GLN A 176 15.65 -6.93 11.81
C GLN A 176 14.65 -5.85 11.38
N PRO A 177 14.94 -5.09 10.32
CA PRO A 177 13.96 -4.18 9.70
C PRO A 177 12.73 -4.94 9.22
N PHE A 178 11.56 -4.31 9.36
CA PHE A 178 10.30 -4.76 8.78
C PHE A 178 10.26 -4.36 7.30
N ASN A 179 11.13 -4.96 6.48
CA ASN A 179 11.27 -4.65 5.05
C ASN A 179 11.92 -5.83 4.32
N ALA A 180 11.27 -6.37 3.28
CA ALA A 180 11.80 -7.48 2.47
C ALA A 180 13.18 -7.22 1.86
N ALA A 181 13.49 -5.97 1.51
CA ALA A 181 14.72 -5.59 0.82
C ALA A 181 15.90 -5.34 1.77
N ASP A 182 15.66 -5.04 3.05
CA ASP A 182 16.73 -4.76 4.02
C ASP A 182 17.08 -6.02 4.82
N THR A 183 18.21 -6.63 4.47
CA THR A 183 18.72 -7.86 5.08
C THR A 183 19.60 -7.62 6.32
N SER A 184 19.61 -6.39 6.84
CA SER A 184 20.36 -6.03 8.05
C SER A 184 19.87 -6.82 9.27
N VAL A 185 20.81 -7.35 10.06
CA VAL A 185 20.49 -8.13 11.26
C VAL A 185 21.29 -7.62 12.44
N PHE A 186 20.60 -7.33 13.54
CA PHE A 186 21.19 -6.90 14.80
C PHE A 186 21.05 -8.03 15.82
N LEU A 187 22.16 -8.42 16.42
CA LEU A 187 22.24 -9.56 17.34
C LEU A 187 22.54 -9.08 18.75
N TYR A 188 21.71 -9.51 19.70
CA TYR A 188 22.00 -9.47 21.13
C TYR A 188 22.31 -10.88 21.62
N SER A 189 23.52 -11.08 22.14
CA SER A 189 24.02 -12.39 22.59
C SER A 189 24.82 -12.30 23.89
N GLN A 190 24.58 -11.27 24.70
CA GLN A 190 25.26 -11.13 25.99
C GLN A 190 24.72 -12.13 27.03
N THR A 191 23.42 -12.42 26.96
CA THR A 191 22.72 -13.40 27.78
C THR A 191 21.68 -14.14 26.93
N SER A 192 21.20 -15.28 27.43
CA SER A 192 20.10 -15.99 26.78
C SER A 192 18.84 -15.13 26.75
N ALA A 193 18.09 -15.21 25.66
CA ALA A 193 16.88 -14.44 25.46
C ALA A 193 15.80 -15.30 24.81
N ALA A 194 14.68 -15.45 25.51
CA ALA A 194 13.49 -16.20 25.12
C ALA A 194 12.31 -15.23 24.96
N GLU A 195 11.53 -15.45 23.89
CA GLU A 195 10.23 -14.83 23.63
C GLU A 195 10.19 -13.29 23.82
N PRO A 196 10.83 -12.54 22.92
CA PRO A 196 11.00 -11.11 23.06
C PRO A 196 9.68 -10.37 22.88
N ARG A 197 9.49 -9.30 23.66
CA ARG A 197 8.34 -8.40 23.54
C ARG A 197 8.77 -6.95 23.57
N TRP A 198 8.33 -6.19 22.59
CA TRP A 198 8.54 -4.75 22.56
C TRP A 198 7.66 -4.04 23.58
N LYS A 199 8.25 -3.04 24.25
CA LYS A 199 7.57 -2.16 25.20
C LYS A 199 8.04 -0.73 25.05
N ILE A 200 7.15 0.22 25.34
CA ILE A 200 7.50 1.62 25.53
C ILE A 200 7.52 1.89 27.03
N GLN A 201 8.63 2.39 27.55
CA GLN A 201 8.74 2.79 28.95
C GLN A 201 9.41 4.16 29.04
N GLY A 202 8.72 5.15 29.62
CA GLY A 202 9.26 6.50 29.76
C GLY A 202 9.59 7.23 28.44
N GLY A 203 9.05 6.75 27.31
CA GLY A 203 9.38 7.24 25.97
C GLY A 203 10.47 6.45 25.25
N ASP A 204 11.19 5.57 25.95
CA ASP A 204 12.19 4.69 25.37
C ASP A 204 11.56 3.39 24.85
N THR A 205 12.15 2.85 23.78
CA THR A 205 11.76 1.56 23.19
C THR A 205 12.65 0.45 23.74
N LEU A 206 12.05 -0.47 24.48
CA LEU A 206 12.70 -1.60 25.13
C LEU A 206 12.22 -2.93 24.55
N ILE A 207 13.07 -3.95 24.65
CA ILE A 207 12.72 -5.34 24.36
C ILE A 207 12.86 -6.12 25.65
N TYR A 208 11.75 -6.67 26.13
CA TYR A 208 11.69 -7.50 27.32
C TYR A 208 11.83 -8.96 26.91
N PHE A 209 12.59 -9.74 27.68
CA PHE A 209 12.82 -11.16 27.42
C PHE A 209 13.12 -11.90 28.73
N ALA A 210 12.91 -13.21 28.72
CA ALA A 210 13.37 -14.09 29.80
C ALA A 210 14.66 -14.82 29.39
N THR A 211 15.44 -15.29 30.34
CA THR A 211 16.64 -16.09 30.03
C THR A 211 16.34 -17.55 29.69
N ASP A 212 15.12 -18.03 29.94
CA ASP A 212 14.70 -19.39 29.62
C ASP A 212 13.20 -19.44 29.31
N GLY A 213 12.79 -20.28 28.36
CA GLY A 213 11.39 -20.52 27.99
C GLY A 213 10.92 -21.95 28.30
N GLY A 214 11.69 -22.72 29.07
CA GLY A 214 11.44 -24.13 29.33
C GLY A 214 10.50 -24.43 30.50
N ASP A 215 10.63 -25.65 31.03
CA ASP A 215 9.81 -26.13 32.15
C ASP A 215 10.03 -25.30 33.43
N ASN A 216 8.93 -24.78 33.99
CA ASN A 216 8.91 -23.97 35.21
C ASN A 216 8.25 -24.68 36.41
N THR A 217 8.05 -26.00 36.36
CA THR A 217 7.45 -26.76 37.46
C THR A 217 8.28 -26.70 38.74
N ASN A 218 9.61 -26.77 38.63
CA ASN A 218 10.50 -26.68 39.78
C ASN A 218 10.91 -25.22 40.06
N GLU A 219 10.72 -24.77 41.30
CA GLU A 219 11.02 -23.39 41.72
C GLU A 219 12.51 -23.06 41.63
N ASN A 220 13.38 -23.98 42.02
CA ASN A 220 14.82 -23.70 42.10
C ASN A 220 15.44 -23.40 40.71
N PRO A 221 15.21 -24.19 39.65
CA PRO A 221 15.62 -23.84 38.30
C PRO A 221 14.94 -22.58 37.77
N PHE A 222 13.64 -22.40 38.06
CA PHE A 222 12.90 -21.23 37.60
C PHE A 222 13.52 -19.91 38.10
N PHE A 223 13.78 -19.80 39.41
CA PHE A 223 14.35 -18.60 40.02
C PHE A 223 15.86 -18.40 39.77
N LYS A 224 16.55 -19.36 39.13
CA LYS A 224 17.88 -19.13 38.56
C LYS A 224 17.84 -18.36 37.24
N GLY A 225 16.70 -18.41 36.54
CA GLY A 225 16.44 -17.55 35.41
C GLY A 225 16.14 -16.11 35.85
N LYS A 226 16.05 -15.22 34.88
CA LYS A 226 15.69 -13.81 35.08
C LYS A 226 14.81 -13.31 33.94
N THR A 227 14.10 -12.23 34.22
CA THR A 227 13.41 -11.41 33.24
C THR A 227 14.16 -10.09 33.13
N ALA A 228 14.53 -9.72 31.91
CA ALA A 228 15.37 -8.57 31.64
C ALA A 228 14.82 -7.74 30.47
N ALA A 229 15.33 -6.52 30.35
CA ALA A 229 15.05 -5.63 29.24
C ALA A 229 16.35 -5.08 28.64
N VAL A 230 16.33 -4.81 27.34
CA VAL A 230 17.39 -4.05 26.65
C VAL A 230 16.75 -2.96 25.80
N SER A 231 17.34 -1.77 25.77
CA SER A 231 16.91 -0.75 24.82
C SER A 231 17.38 -1.10 23.42
N PHE A 232 16.60 -0.77 22.40
CA PHE A 232 17.05 -0.83 21.02
C PHE A 232 16.79 0.51 20.33
N SER A 233 17.87 1.21 20.00
CA SER A 233 17.79 2.51 19.33
C SER A 233 18.99 2.70 18.41
N LYS A 234 18.82 3.49 17.35
CA LYS A 234 19.90 3.77 16.38
C LYS A 234 20.63 2.51 15.91
N LYS A 235 19.86 1.43 15.69
CA LYS A 235 20.36 0.13 15.23
C LYS A 235 21.34 -0.57 16.20
N ASN A 236 21.26 -0.28 17.50
CA ASN A 236 22.12 -0.88 18.53
C ASN A 236 21.34 -1.25 19.78
N PHE A 237 21.79 -2.31 20.45
CA PHE A 237 21.31 -2.69 21.78
C PHE A 237 22.02 -1.88 22.87
N GLY A 238 21.27 -1.50 23.90
CA GLY A 238 21.81 -0.88 25.11
C GLY A 238 22.27 -1.91 26.15
N GLU A 239 22.46 -1.43 27.37
CA GLU A 239 22.78 -2.28 28.51
C GLU A 239 21.55 -3.07 28.97
N GLU A 240 21.81 -4.25 29.54
CA GLU A 240 20.78 -5.11 30.09
C GLU A 240 20.28 -4.58 31.44
N ILE A 241 18.96 -4.51 31.60
CA ILE A 241 18.28 -4.09 32.83
C ILE A 241 17.56 -5.31 33.39
N LEU A 242 17.94 -5.74 34.60
CA LEU A 242 17.23 -6.78 35.33
C LEU A 242 15.87 -6.23 35.81
N LEU A 243 14.78 -6.93 35.49
CA LEU A 243 13.43 -6.61 35.98
C LEU A 243 13.05 -7.49 37.17
N PHE A 244 13.19 -8.81 37.03
CA PHE A 244 12.81 -9.79 38.05
C PHE A 244 13.74 -11.01 38.04
N ASN A 245 13.88 -11.66 39.19
CA ASN A 245 14.34 -13.05 39.23
C ASN A 245 13.18 -13.97 38.81
N GLY A 246 13.48 -15.03 38.06
CA GLY A 246 12.47 -15.86 37.41
C GLY A 246 12.26 -15.49 35.94
N SER A 247 11.96 -16.50 35.13
CA SER A 247 11.78 -16.37 33.68
C SER A 247 10.32 -16.07 33.30
N TYR A 248 9.86 -14.83 33.48
CA TYR A 248 8.50 -14.36 33.17
C TYR A 248 8.34 -13.96 31.69
N HIS A 249 8.32 -14.96 30.81
CA HIS A 249 8.18 -14.79 29.35
C HIS A 249 6.73 -14.73 28.86
N GLY A 250 5.72 -14.63 29.72
CA GLY A 250 4.33 -14.36 29.32
C GLY A 250 3.99 -12.85 29.27
N GLY A 251 4.91 -12.00 29.72
CA GLY A 251 4.80 -10.54 29.67
C GLY A 251 4.92 -9.86 31.03
N VAL A 252 5.16 -8.55 30.99
CA VAL A 252 5.30 -7.65 32.15
C VAL A 252 4.41 -6.43 31.95
N SER A 253 3.71 -5.98 33.00
CA SER A 253 2.85 -4.81 32.98
C SER A 253 3.68 -3.51 32.90
N ASP A 254 3.08 -2.43 32.39
CA ASP A 254 3.81 -1.18 32.14
C ASP A 254 4.39 -0.54 33.42
N ASP A 255 3.75 -0.79 34.56
CA ASP A 255 4.22 -0.36 35.88
C ASP A 255 5.13 -1.37 36.59
N GLY A 256 5.45 -2.49 35.94
CA GLY A 256 6.28 -3.57 36.49
C GLY A 256 5.65 -4.32 37.67
N SER A 257 4.38 -4.06 38.01
CA SER A 257 3.74 -4.66 39.17
C SER A 257 3.21 -6.07 38.94
N LEU A 258 3.05 -6.49 37.68
CA LEU A 258 2.63 -7.83 37.28
C LEU A 258 3.57 -8.39 36.20
N ALA A 259 4.03 -9.62 36.39
CA ALA A 259 4.67 -10.42 35.33
C ALA A 259 4.14 -11.85 35.36
N VAL A 260 4.04 -12.52 34.21
CA VAL A 260 3.51 -13.89 34.11
C VAL A 260 4.38 -14.79 33.24
N THR A 261 4.28 -16.11 33.43
CA THR A 261 5.03 -17.11 32.64
C THR A 261 4.16 -17.75 31.56
N ARG A 262 4.77 -18.09 30.42
CA ARG A 262 4.17 -18.82 29.29
C ARG A 262 4.78 -20.23 29.19
N ALA A 263 4.73 -20.94 30.30
CA ALA A 263 5.23 -22.31 30.41
C ALA A 263 4.22 -23.17 31.16
N LYS A 264 4.61 -24.38 31.57
CA LYS A 264 3.69 -25.37 32.14
C LYS A 264 2.87 -24.88 33.32
N LEU A 265 3.41 -24.08 34.23
CA LEU A 265 2.65 -23.43 35.31
C LEU A 265 2.41 -21.95 34.97
N LEU A 266 1.21 -21.44 35.26
CA LEU A 266 0.95 -19.99 35.23
C LEU A 266 1.49 -19.34 36.52
N ARG A 267 2.80 -19.09 36.57
CA ARG A 267 3.41 -18.31 37.65
C ARG A 267 3.15 -16.82 37.39
N ALA A 268 2.90 -16.09 38.47
CA ALA A 268 2.71 -14.65 38.44
C ALA A 268 3.57 -13.98 39.52
N HIS A 269 4.27 -12.91 39.14
CA HIS A 269 4.91 -11.97 40.05
C HIS A 269 3.97 -10.79 40.26
N ILE A 270 3.50 -10.56 41.49
CA ILE A 270 2.52 -9.52 41.81
C ILE A 270 3.00 -8.69 42.99
N GLY A 271 3.30 -7.41 42.75
CA GLY A 271 3.68 -6.46 43.80
C GLY A 271 4.83 -6.96 44.69
N GLY A 272 5.82 -7.63 44.09
CA GLY A 272 6.98 -8.19 44.79
C GLY A 272 6.84 -9.63 45.29
N ASN A 273 5.68 -10.28 45.11
CA ASN A 273 5.46 -11.66 45.55
C ASN A 273 5.21 -12.60 44.36
N ASP A 274 5.82 -13.78 44.40
CA ASP A 274 5.62 -14.83 43.39
C ASP A 274 4.50 -15.79 43.82
N THR A 275 3.62 -16.15 42.89
CA THR A 275 2.50 -17.07 43.11
C THR A 275 2.24 -17.95 41.88
N VAL A 276 1.38 -18.95 42.03
CA VAL A 276 0.93 -19.81 40.94
C VAL A 276 -0.58 -19.69 40.80
N TRP A 277 -1.04 -19.17 39.66
CA TRP A 277 -2.45 -19.01 39.33
C TRP A 277 -3.06 -20.30 38.78
N TYR A 278 -4.37 -20.24 38.51
CA TYR A 278 -5.14 -21.32 37.89
C TYR A 278 -5.03 -22.68 38.61
N HIS A 279 -4.87 -22.64 39.94
CA HIS A 279 -4.72 -23.81 40.81
C HIS A 279 -3.53 -24.73 40.45
N GLY A 280 -2.47 -24.17 39.85
CA GLY A 280 -1.29 -24.94 39.43
C GLY A 280 -1.56 -25.92 38.30
N LYS A 281 -2.67 -25.75 37.57
CA LYS A 281 -2.95 -26.50 36.34
C LYS A 281 -2.15 -25.91 35.18
N GLN A 282 -1.99 -26.72 34.14
CA GLN A 282 -1.30 -26.29 32.95
C GLN A 282 -2.07 -25.19 32.22
N ALA A 283 -1.34 -24.13 31.87
CA ALA A 283 -1.80 -23.01 31.04
C ALA A 283 -0.79 -22.79 29.91
N CYS A 284 -1.25 -22.81 28.67
CA CYS A 284 -0.41 -22.63 27.48
C CYS A 284 -0.61 -21.25 26.86
N ASN A 285 0.35 -20.80 26.04
CA ASN A 285 0.27 -19.59 25.22
C ASN A 285 -0.17 -18.34 26.02
N VAL A 286 0.35 -18.21 27.24
CA VAL A 286 -0.02 -17.15 28.17
C VAL A 286 0.47 -15.80 27.64
N SER A 287 -0.41 -14.80 27.60
CA SER A 287 -0.06 -13.44 27.20
C SER A 287 -0.69 -12.41 28.14
N LEU A 288 0.13 -11.51 28.66
CA LEU A 288 -0.30 -10.35 29.43
C LEU A 288 -0.63 -9.18 28.50
N ALA A 289 -1.81 -8.57 28.70
CA ALA A 289 -2.27 -7.45 27.91
C ALA A 289 -1.26 -6.30 27.95
N PRO A 290 -0.94 -5.69 26.80
CA PRO A 290 -0.01 -4.57 26.74
C PRO A 290 -0.65 -3.24 27.18
N ASP A 291 -1.93 -3.25 27.59
CA ASP A 291 -2.67 -2.11 28.09
C ASP A 291 -2.63 -2.02 29.64
N SER A 292 -3.24 -0.98 30.20
CA SER A 292 -3.29 -0.78 31.65
C SER A 292 -4.22 -1.74 32.41
N THR A 293 -4.97 -2.60 31.71
CA THR A 293 -5.96 -3.51 32.33
C THR A 293 -5.31 -4.69 33.04
N LYS A 294 -4.07 -5.05 32.66
CA LYS A 294 -3.31 -6.18 33.22
C LYS A 294 -4.06 -7.52 33.12
N ARG A 295 -4.93 -7.67 32.12
CA ARG A 295 -5.62 -8.93 31.82
C ARG A 295 -4.62 -9.95 31.27
N VAL A 296 -4.78 -11.21 31.65
CA VAL A 296 -3.92 -12.31 31.19
C VAL A 296 -4.77 -13.31 30.44
N LEU A 297 -4.48 -13.53 29.16
CA LEU A 297 -5.09 -14.59 28.37
C LEU A 297 -4.23 -15.85 28.45
N PHE A 298 -4.86 -17.02 28.32
CA PHE A 298 -4.19 -18.31 28.21
C PHE A 298 -5.13 -19.40 27.68
N LEU A 299 -4.54 -20.51 27.25
CA LEU A 299 -5.24 -21.73 26.83
C LEU A 299 -5.10 -22.82 27.89
N ASP A 300 -6.08 -23.70 28.00
CA ASP A 300 -6.05 -24.83 28.94
C ASP A 300 -6.50 -26.15 28.31
N PHE A 301 -6.36 -27.25 29.06
CA PHE A 301 -6.66 -28.61 28.57
C PHE A 301 -8.10 -29.05 28.82
N GLY A 302 -9.05 -28.13 28.97
CA GLY A 302 -10.42 -28.46 29.38
C GLY A 302 -10.45 -29.04 30.79
N GLY A 303 -9.70 -28.44 31.73
CA GLY A 303 -9.64 -28.92 33.10
C GLY A 303 -10.92 -28.59 33.88
N LYS A 304 -11.08 -29.20 35.06
CA LYS A 304 -12.21 -28.91 35.97
C LYS A 304 -12.44 -27.40 36.21
N THR A 305 -11.37 -26.61 36.35
CA THR A 305 -11.48 -25.17 36.67
C THR A 305 -12.15 -24.41 35.53
N GLY A 306 -11.65 -24.58 34.30
CA GLY A 306 -12.20 -23.91 33.13
C GLY A 306 -13.59 -24.43 32.75
N ARG A 307 -13.83 -25.74 32.85
CA ARG A 307 -15.17 -26.32 32.60
C ARG A 307 -16.23 -25.82 33.58
N GLU A 308 -15.88 -25.66 34.86
CA GLU A 308 -16.76 -25.04 35.86
C GLU A 308 -17.01 -23.57 35.54
N PHE A 309 -15.98 -22.83 35.14
CA PHE A 309 -16.10 -21.41 34.78
C PHE A 309 -17.01 -21.19 33.55
N VAL A 310 -16.82 -21.99 32.49
CA VAL A 310 -17.61 -21.93 31.25
C VAL A 310 -18.99 -22.61 31.41
N SER A 311 -19.17 -23.42 32.46
CA SER A 311 -20.36 -24.26 32.65
C SER A 311 -20.64 -25.23 31.48
N LYS A 312 -19.57 -25.70 30.82
CA LYS A 312 -19.63 -26.63 29.68
C LYS A 312 -18.39 -27.52 29.67
N ASN A 313 -18.55 -28.76 29.18
CA ASN A 313 -17.41 -29.60 28.83
C ASN A 313 -16.85 -29.16 27.48
N TYR A 314 -15.52 -29.09 27.39
CA TYR A 314 -14.81 -28.71 26.18
C TYR A 314 -13.45 -29.42 26.10
N THR A 315 -12.88 -29.49 24.90
CA THR A 315 -11.60 -30.15 24.58
C THR A 315 -10.41 -29.22 24.84
N PRO A 316 -9.16 -29.73 24.87
CA PRO A 316 -8.00 -28.85 24.99
C PRO A 316 -8.03 -27.70 24.00
N HIS A 317 -7.70 -26.50 24.48
CA HIS A 317 -7.59 -25.26 23.72
C HIS A 317 -8.88 -24.79 22.99
N GLU A 318 -10.05 -25.35 23.30
CA GLU A 318 -11.33 -24.93 22.69
C GLU A 318 -11.77 -23.53 23.18
N TYR A 319 -11.18 -23.01 24.26
CA TYR A 319 -11.48 -21.69 24.81
C TYR A 319 -10.20 -20.90 25.10
N ILE A 320 -10.23 -19.62 24.76
CA ILE A 320 -9.35 -18.61 25.36
C ILE A 320 -9.95 -18.26 26.73
N LEU A 321 -9.17 -18.43 27.80
CA LEU A 321 -9.53 -17.99 29.15
C LEU A 321 -8.80 -16.70 29.47
N ILE A 322 -9.49 -15.75 30.09
CA ILE A 322 -8.94 -14.46 30.50
C ILE A 322 -9.08 -14.31 32.01
N ALA A 323 -7.96 -14.06 32.69
CA ALA A 323 -7.90 -13.68 34.08
C ALA A 323 -7.68 -12.16 34.25
N ASP A 324 -8.20 -11.61 35.34
CA ASP A 324 -7.89 -10.25 35.77
C ASP A 324 -6.48 -10.16 36.39
N SER A 325 -6.11 -8.95 36.84
CA SER A 325 -4.81 -8.66 37.46
C SER A 325 -4.53 -9.40 38.77
N THR A 326 -5.54 -10.10 39.32
CA THR A 326 -5.42 -10.91 40.55
C THR A 326 -5.38 -12.42 40.26
N GLY A 327 -5.52 -12.83 39.00
CA GLY A 327 -5.55 -14.22 38.57
C GLY A 327 -6.93 -14.86 38.61
N LYS A 328 -7.99 -14.07 38.83
CA LYS A 328 -9.37 -14.56 38.79
C LYS A 328 -9.87 -14.60 37.35
N LEU A 329 -10.46 -15.72 36.93
CA LEU A 329 -11.12 -15.83 35.63
C LEU A 329 -12.28 -14.83 35.52
N VAL A 330 -12.28 -14.04 34.44
CA VAL A 330 -13.29 -13.02 34.15
C VAL A 330 -13.98 -13.22 32.81
N GLN A 331 -13.37 -13.96 31.87
CA GLN A 331 -13.96 -14.19 30.57
C GLN A 331 -13.45 -15.49 29.92
N ALA A 332 -14.29 -16.09 29.08
CA ALA A 332 -13.96 -17.23 28.23
C ALA A 332 -14.52 -16.98 26.82
N ILE A 333 -13.72 -17.27 25.79
CA ILE A 333 -14.09 -17.05 24.38
C ILE A 333 -13.93 -18.38 23.64
N PRO A 334 -15.00 -18.94 23.05
CA PRO A 334 -14.93 -20.22 22.32
C PRO A 334 -14.20 -20.07 20.98
N ALA A 335 -13.54 -21.14 20.55
CA ALA A 335 -13.03 -21.26 19.19
C ALA A 335 -14.18 -21.41 18.18
N PRO A 336 -13.98 -21.00 16.91
CA PRO A 336 -14.92 -21.32 15.84
C PRO A 336 -15.15 -22.83 15.70
N ASP A 337 -16.34 -23.21 15.27
CA ASP A 337 -16.71 -24.62 15.10
C ASP A 337 -15.69 -25.38 14.24
N GLY A 338 -15.24 -26.53 14.73
CA GLY A 338 -14.25 -27.38 14.06
C GLY A 338 -12.78 -26.99 14.28
N TYR A 339 -12.53 -26.00 15.13
CA TYR A 339 -11.17 -25.53 15.46
C TYR A 339 -10.91 -25.48 16.97
N THR A 340 -9.63 -25.47 17.32
CA THR A 340 -9.12 -25.03 18.63
C THR A 340 -8.14 -23.88 18.44
N PHE A 341 -7.84 -23.13 19.49
CA PHE A 341 -6.83 -22.07 19.43
C PHE A 341 -5.41 -22.60 19.66
N ASP A 342 -4.43 -21.89 19.13
CA ASP A 342 -3.02 -21.97 19.55
C ASP A 342 -2.35 -20.60 19.32
N HIS A 343 -1.15 -20.43 19.86
CA HIS A 343 -0.28 -19.26 19.68
C HIS A 343 -0.99 -17.91 19.91
N THR A 344 -1.84 -17.84 20.92
CA THR A 344 -2.61 -16.64 21.26
C THR A 344 -1.72 -15.53 21.81
N GLU A 345 -1.93 -14.30 21.33
CA GLU A 345 -1.21 -13.12 21.80
C GLU A 345 -2.14 -11.89 21.79
N TRP A 346 -2.00 -10.99 22.76
CA TRP A 346 -2.67 -9.69 22.69
C TRP A 346 -2.10 -8.84 21.55
N THR A 347 -2.98 -8.11 20.87
CA THR A 347 -2.54 -7.05 19.95
C THR A 347 -2.25 -5.77 20.74
N ASN A 348 -1.68 -4.76 20.09
CA ASN A 348 -1.53 -3.44 20.69
C ASN A 348 -2.83 -2.59 20.65
N VAL A 349 -3.94 -3.17 20.16
CA VAL A 349 -5.28 -2.58 20.21
C VAL A 349 -6.04 -3.20 21.38
N PRO A 350 -6.68 -2.40 22.26
CA PRO A 350 -7.48 -2.93 23.36
C PRO A 350 -8.55 -3.90 22.88
N ASP A 351 -8.79 -4.94 23.68
CA ASP A 351 -9.85 -5.94 23.46
C ASP A 351 -9.69 -6.82 22.21
N LEU A 352 -8.52 -6.82 21.58
CA LEU A 352 -8.24 -7.64 20.41
C LEU A 352 -7.09 -8.61 20.66
N ILE A 353 -7.32 -9.88 20.30
CA ILE A 353 -6.38 -10.99 20.41
C ILE A 353 -6.09 -11.52 19.00
N VAL A 354 -4.83 -11.79 18.70
CA VAL A 354 -4.46 -12.55 17.51
C VAL A 354 -4.17 -14.00 17.92
N ALA A 355 -4.62 -14.96 17.11
CA ALA A 355 -4.48 -16.38 17.41
C ALA A 355 -4.33 -17.21 16.14
N THR A 356 -3.73 -18.39 16.27
CA THR A 356 -3.78 -19.43 15.26
C THR A 356 -4.97 -20.37 15.54
N LEU A 357 -5.62 -20.87 14.49
CA LEU A 357 -6.61 -21.93 14.57
C LEU A 357 -6.03 -23.27 14.12
N VAL A 358 -6.16 -24.27 14.98
CA VAL A 358 -5.80 -25.66 14.74
C VAL A 358 -7.03 -26.41 14.28
N ASN A 359 -6.94 -27.06 13.11
CA ASN A 359 -8.05 -27.84 12.55
C ASN A 359 -8.11 -29.26 13.17
N ALA A 360 -9.11 -30.04 12.77
CA ALA A 360 -9.30 -31.41 13.27
C ALA A 360 -8.13 -32.37 12.98
N ASP A 361 -7.30 -32.08 11.98
CA ASP A 361 -6.12 -32.87 11.61
C ASP A 361 -4.87 -32.43 12.39
N GLY A 362 -4.98 -31.41 13.25
CA GLY A 362 -3.87 -30.86 14.03
C GLY A 362 -3.06 -29.79 13.31
N GLY A 363 -3.48 -29.37 12.10
CA GLY A 363 -2.76 -28.37 11.32
C GLY A 363 -3.10 -26.93 11.69
N HIS A 364 -2.07 -26.08 11.75
CA HIS A 364 -2.16 -24.65 12.11
C HIS A 364 -2.63 -23.80 10.91
N SER A 365 -3.85 -24.06 10.45
CA SER A 365 -4.28 -23.66 9.11
C SER A 365 -4.70 -22.19 8.92
N ARG A 366 -4.96 -21.44 10.00
CA ARG A 366 -5.45 -20.05 9.90
C ARG A 366 -4.91 -19.16 11.02
N ILE A 367 -4.70 -17.89 10.71
CA ILE A 367 -4.53 -16.82 11.71
C ILE A 367 -5.81 -15.98 11.77
N VAL A 368 -6.25 -15.64 12.97
CA VAL A 368 -7.48 -14.89 13.22
C VAL A 368 -7.30 -13.75 14.21
N LEU A 369 -8.18 -12.75 14.08
CA LEU A 369 -8.36 -11.66 15.03
C LEU A 369 -9.65 -11.89 15.80
N VAL A 370 -9.57 -11.99 17.12
CA VAL A 370 -10.68 -12.24 18.04
C VAL A 370 -10.99 -10.97 18.81
N ASP A 371 -12.26 -10.55 18.79
CA ASP A 371 -12.75 -9.41 19.56
C ASP A 371 -13.33 -9.87 20.89
N THR A 372 -12.73 -9.44 22.00
CA THR A 372 -13.18 -9.88 23.33
C THR A 372 -14.51 -9.23 23.74
N ARG A 373 -14.98 -8.19 23.06
CA ARG A 373 -16.25 -7.53 23.44
C ARG A 373 -17.47 -8.36 23.05
N ASP A 374 -17.40 -9.04 21.91
CA ASP A 374 -18.52 -9.79 21.34
C ASP A 374 -18.17 -11.23 20.90
N SER A 375 -16.91 -11.66 21.11
CA SER A 375 -16.38 -12.96 20.66
C SER A 375 -16.36 -13.16 19.14
N SER A 376 -16.50 -12.10 18.35
CA SER A 376 -16.44 -12.19 16.89
C SER A 376 -15.01 -12.49 16.42
N VAL A 377 -14.91 -13.25 15.31
CA VAL A 377 -13.64 -13.70 14.73
C VAL A 377 -13.54 -13.21 13.29
N LEU A 378 -12.45 -12.53 12.96
CA LEU A 378 -12.07 -12.16 11.60
C LEU A 378 -10.90 -13.05 11.16
N HIS A 379 -11.05 -13.74 10.03
CA HIS A 379 -9.96 -14.53 9.45
C HIS A 379 -8.96 -13.63 8.74
N LEU A 380 -7.69 -13.68 9.15
CA LEU A 380 -6.63 -12.83 8.63
C LEU A 380 -5.84 -13.51 7.52
N VAL A 381 -5.41 -14.76 7.75
CA VAL A 381 -4.53 -15.52 6.84
C VAL A 381 -4.94 -16.99 6.84
N GLU A 382 -4.83 -17.66 5.69
CA GLU A 382 -4.86 -19.13 5.56
C GLU A 382 -3.52 -19.69 5.09
N GLY A 383 -3.21 -20.93 5.47
CA GLY A 383 -2.00 -21.66 5.08
C GLY A 383 -2.01 -23.07 5.68
N ASN A 384 -0.86 -23.74 5.66
CA ASN A 384 -0.73 -25.11 6.17
C ASN A 384 -0.30 -25.12 7.65
N GLU A 385 0.84 -24.49 7.96
CA GLU A 385 1.40 -24.42 9.32
C GLU A 385 1.79 -22.99 9.73
N LEU A 386 0.86 -22.27 10.35
CA LEU A 386 1.00 -20.85 10.71
C LEU A 386 1.22 -20.63 12.21
N TRP A 387 2.45 -20.29 12.60
CA TRP A 387 2.88 -20.25 13.99
C TRP A 387 3.16 -18.82 14.47
N HIS A 388 2.97 -18.58 15.77
CA HIS A 388 3.40 -17.36 16.48
C HIS A 388 2.99 -16.03 15.80
N PRO A 389 1.70 -15.75 15.59
CA PRO A 389 1.26 -14.49 14.99
C PRO A 389 1.50 -13.30 15.92
N SER A 390 1.90 -12.16 15.33
CA SER A 390 2.03 -10.86 15.97
C SER A 390 1.39 -9.80 15.09
N LEU A 391 0.28 -9.22 15.55
CA LEU A 391 -0.41 -8.14 14.86
C LEU A 391 -0.08 -6.79 15.52
N TRP A 392 0.44 -5.87 14.71
CA TRP A 392 0.67 -4.49 15.08
C TRP A 392 -0.27 -3.58 14.30
N VAL A 393 -0.85 -2.59 14.99
CA VAL A 393 -1.68 -1.53 14.41
C VAL A 393 -1.07 -0.19 14.77
N SER A 394 -0.97 0.74 13.83
CA SER A 394 -0.37 2.05 14.09
C SER A 394 -1.06 2.79 15.26
N PRO A 395 -0.33 3.12 16.35
CA PRO A 395 -0.92 3.83 17.48
C PRO A 395 -1.23 5.30 17.11
N ASN A 396 -2.22 5.89 17.79
CA ASN A 396 -2.56 7.32 17.71
C ASN A 396 -3.14 7.83 16.36
N ARG A 397 -3.66 6.97 15.50
CA ARG A 397 -4.51 7.43 14.38
C ARG A 397 -5.96 7.55 14.87
N ASN A 398 -6.49 8.78 14.85
CA ASN A 398 -7.82 9.09 15.35
C ASN A 398 -8.88 8.18 14.72
N ARG A 399 -9.55 7.35 15.53
CA ARG A 399 -10.87 6.83 15.13
C ARG A 399 -11.76 8.05 14.95
N LEU A 400 -12.19 8.29 13.72
CA LEU A 400 -13.20 9.32 13.45
C LEU A 400 -14.38 9.08 14.40
N PRO A 401 -14.93 10.14 15.02
CA PRO A 401 -16.17 10.01 15.76
C PRO A 401 -17.22 9.40 14.81
N SER A 402 -17.63 8.15 15.10
CA SER A 402 -18.54 7.38 14.24
C SER A 402 -19.94 8.00 14.16
N ASP A 403 -20.23 8.93 15.06
CA ASP A 403 -21.44 9.74 15.13
C ASP A 403 -21.43 10.96 14.18
N LYS A 404 -20.27 11.39 13.69
CA LYS A 404 -20.15 12.58 12.84
C LYS A 404 -19.90 12.30 11.36
N TYR A 405 -19.21 11.20 11.04
CA TYR A 405 -18.89 10.83 9.66
C TYR A 405 -19.05 9.32 9.46
N ALA A 406 -19.61 8.91 8.33
CA ALA A 406 -19.53 7.53 7.89
C ALA A 406 -18.10 7.26 7.42
N ALA A 407 -17.25 6.84 8.37
CA ALA A 407 -15.81 6.64 8.17
C ALA A 407 -15.45 5.52 7.17
N ASP A 408 -16.45 4.76 6.72
CA ASP A 408 -16.28 3.62 5.83
C ASP A 408 -15.88 4.02 4.40
N SER A 409 -16.17 5.26 3.98
CA SER A 409 -15.96 5.73 2.60
C SER A 409 -15.12 7.01 2.51
N LEU A 410 -14.96 7.74 3.62
CA LEU A 410 -14.22 9.01 3.67
C LEU A 410 -12.75 8.83 3.23
N GLY A 411 -12.36 9.60 2.20
CA GLY A 411 -10.98 9.65 1.70
C GLY A 411 -10.51 8.39 0.97
N ILE A 412 -11.41 7.48 0.60
CA ILE A 412 -11.08 6.23 -0.10
C ILE A 412 -11.07 6.47 -1.60
N TYR A 413 -9.90 6.79 -2.15
CA TYR A 413 -9.71 7.03 -3.60
C TYR A 413 -9.09 5.83 -4.35
N MET A 414 -9.03 4.67 -3.69
CA MET A 414 -8.59 3.40 -4.25
C MET A 414 -9.14 2.25 -3.40
N THR A 415 -9.33 1.08 -4.02
CA THR A 415 -9.61 -0.21 -3.38
C THR A 415 -8.54 -1.23 -3.76
N GLU A 416 -8.56 -2.42 -3.16
CA GLU A 416 -7.61 -3.51 -3.50
C GLU A 416 -7.70 -3.94 -4.96
N THR A 417 -8.88 -3.83 -5.56
CA THR A 417 -9.15 -4.22 -6.95
C THR A 417 -9.11 -3.04 -7.91
N SER A 418 -8.64 -1.88 -7.45
CA SER A 418 -8.70 -0.66 -8.25
C SER A 418 -7.82 -0.71 -9.50
N SER A 419 -8.33 -0.13 -10.58
CA SER A 419 -7.61 0.03 -11.84
C SER A 419 -6.38 0.93 -11.67
N ILE A 420 -5.43 0.83 -12.61
CA ILE A 420 -4.23 1.68 -12.60
C ILE A 420 -4.57 3.18 -12.61
N GLY A 421 -5.69 3.57 -13.24
CA GLY A 421 -6.17 4.95 -13.22
C GLY A 421 -6.55 5.41 -11.81
N SER A 422 -7.31 4.59 -11.08
CA SER A 422 -7.70 4.87 -9.69
C SER A 422 -6.50 4.90 -8.76
N ARG A 423 -5.51 4.03 -8.98
CA ARG A 423 -4.26 4.00 -8.21
C ARG A 423 -3.41 5.27 -8.42
N ILE A 424 -3.26 5.72 -9.67
CA ILE A 424 -2.62 7.02 -9.98
C ILE A 424 -3.41 8.14 -9.28
N MET A 425 -4.73 8.13 -9.39
CA MET A 425 -5.59 9.13 -8.77
C MET A 425 -5.51 9.14 -7.25
N LYS A 426 -5.37 7.99 -6.58
CA LYS A 426 -5.10 7.93 -5.13
C LYS A 426 -3.85 8.71 -4.77
N VAL A 427 -2.75 8.53 -5.50
CA VAL A 427 -1.53 9.32 -5.29
C VAL A 427 -1.79 10.82 -5.50
N LYS A 428 -2.62 11.19 -6.48
CA LYS A 428 -2.96 12.59 -6.74
C LYS A 428 -3.82 13.19 -5.64
N MET A 429 -4.76 12.41 -5.10
CA MET A 429 -5.59 12.83 -3.97
C MET A 429 -4.78 12.92 -2.68
N ASP A 430 -3.81 12.04 -2.44
CA ASP A 430 -2.88 12.13 -1.31
C ASP A 430 -2.08 13.43 -1.37
N LEU A 431 -1.54 13.76 -2.55
CA LEU A 431 -0.87 15.03 -2.82
C LEU A 431 -1.82 16.22 -2.63
N PHE A 432 -3.05 16.15 -3.14
CA PHE A 432 -4.03 17.22 -3.02
C PHE A 432 -4.36 17.51 -1.55
N TRP A 433 -4.81 16.50 -0.79
CA TRP A 433 -5.25 16.70 0.60
C TRP A 433 -4.11 17.13 1.52
N THR A 434 -2.91 16.58 1.31
CA THR A 434 -1.72 16.96 2.10
C THR A 434 -1.27 18.40 1.83
N ASN A 435 -1.48 18.90 0.61
CA ASN A 435 -0.93 20.20 0.19
C ASN A 435 -1.99 21.29 -0.07
N ARG A 436 -3.27 21.00 0.19
CA ARG A 436 -4.43 21.88 -0.05
C ARG A 436 -4.21 23.31 0.44
N ALA A 437 -3.69 23.48 1.66
CA ALA A 437 -3.54 24.78 2.30
C ALA A 437 -2.39 25.65 1.71
N LYS A 438 -1.54 25.08 0.85
CA LYS A 438 -0.38 25.78 0.27
C LYS A 438 -0.31 25.79 -1.26
N ALA A 439 -1.10 24.98 -1.96
CA ALA A 439 -1.05 24.90 -3.41
C ALA A 439 -1.40 26.27 -4.06
N GLN A 440 -0.44 26.86 -4.79
CA GLN A 440 -0.60 28.08 -5.57
C GLN A 440 -0.76 27.79 -7.07
N ILE A 441 -0.19 26.67 -7.54
CA ILE A 441 -0.33 26.21 -8.92
C ILE A 441 -0.82 24.77 -8.91
N ALA A 442 -1.97 24.53 -9.57
CA ALA A 442 -2.49 23.19 -9.80
C ALA A 442 -2.33 22.84 -11.29
N ILE A 443 -1.57 21.77 -11.56
CA ILE A 443 -1.31 21.26 -12.91
C ILE A 443 -2.15 20.00 -13.12
N THR A 444 -2.95 19.95 -14.17
CA THR A 444 -3.82 18.81 -14.47
C THR A 444 -3.94 18.55 -15.98
N GLY A 445 -4.43 17.38 -16.38
CA GLY A 445 -4.53 16.99 -17.79
C GLY A 445 -4.15 15.53 -18.02
N SER A 446 -3.93 15.16 -19.27
CA SER A 446 -3.66 13.77 -19.66
C SER A 446 -2.28 13.25 -19.21
N SER A 447 -1.98 12.01 -19.62
CA SER A 447 -0.66 11.38 -19.55
C SER A 447 0.51 12.25 -20.06
N ARG A 448 0.28 13.17 -21.01
CA ARG A 448 1.32 14.10 -21.47
C ARG A 448 1.73 15.13 -20.42
N THR A 449 0.77 15.65 -19.65
CA THR A 449 1.04 16.50 -18.48
C THR A 449 1.63 15.68 -17.35
N PHE A 450 1.12 14.47 -17.15
CA PHE A 450 1.56 13.53 -16.12
C PHE A 450 3.05 13.24 -16.22
N ALA A 451 3.57 13.04 -17.43
CA ALA A 451 4.98 12.81 -17.69
C ALA A 451 5.78 14.08 -18.07
N GLY A 452 5.12 15.20 -18.33
CA GLY A 452 5.73 16.33 -19.04
C GLY A 452 5.93 17.62 -18.25
N VAL A 453 5.39 17.73 -17.03
CA VAL A 453 5.56 18.91 -16.17
C VAL A 453 6.11 18.47 -14.82
N ASP A 454 7.25 19.04 -14.43
CA ASP A 454 7.94 18.81 -13.16
C ASP A 454 7.74 20.01 -12.20
N PRO A 455 6.76 19.97 -11.29
CA PRO A 455 6.51 21.11 -10.39
C PRO A 455 7.71 21.52 -9.53
N ALA A 456 8.68 20.64 -9.28
CA ALA A 456 9.86 20.99 -8.48
C ALA A 456 10.81 21.97 -9.19
N LEU A 457 10.59 22.23 -10.48
CA LEU A 457 11.36 23.21 -11.26
C LEU A 457 10.65 24.56 -11.44
N LEU A 458 9.44 24.73 -10.87
CA LEU A 458 8.67 25.97 -10.96
C LEU A 458 9.11 26.98 -9.89
N THR A 459 10.06 27.84 -10.25
CA THR A 459 10.64 28.84 -9.34
C THR A 459 9.66 29.95 -8.99
N THR A 460 8.64 30.19 -9.83
CA THR A 460 7.56 31.17 -9.60
C THR A 460 6.87 30.99 -8.24
N THR A 461 6.88 29.76 -7.70
CA THR A 461 6.28 29.41 -6.40
C THR A 461 7.30 28.85 -5.40
N GLY A 462 8.59 29.20 -5.55
CA GLY A 462 9.65 28.67 -4.70
C GLY A 462 9.75 27.14 -4.70
N ASN A 463 9.37 26.48 -5.81
CA ASN A 463 9.44 25.03 -6.05
C ASN A 463 8.61 24.12 -5.10
N THR A 464 7.81 24.68 -4.18
CA THR A 464 7.18 23.89 -3.08
C THR A 464 5.67 24.02 -2.99
N GLU A 465 5.07 24.84 -3.84
CA GLU A 465 3.64 25.17 -3.84
C GLU A 465 2.95 24.88 -5.19
N ALA A 466 3.65 24.22 -6.12
CA ALA A 466 3.09 23.71 -7.37
C ALA A 466 2.98 22.19 -7.31
N PHE A 467 1.86 21.65 -7.80
CA PHE A 467 1.57 20.21 -7.74
C PHE A 467 0.96 19.72 -9.05
N ASN A 468 1.39 18.53 -9.47
CA ASN A 468 0.89 17.87 -10.68
C ASN A 468 -0.11 16.75 -10.32
N TYR A 469 -1.39 17.09 -10.50
CA TYR A 469 -2.56 16.25 -10.28
C TYR A 469 -3.08 15.58 -11.57
N SER A 470 -2.32 15.65 -12.67
CA SER A 470 -2.70 14.99 -13.93
C SER A 470 -2.60 13.47 -13.84
N TYR A 471 -3.39 12.76 -14.63
CA TYR A 471 -3.37 11.29 -14.68
C TYR A 471 -3.54 10.77 -16.10
N SER A 472 -3.28 9.48 -16.29
CA SER A 472 -3.35 8.85 -17.61
C SER A 472 -4.80 8.84 -18.15
N GLY A 473 -4.96 9.16 -19.43
CA GLY A 473 -6.26 9.08 -20.10
C GLY A 473 -7.21 10.26 -19.88
N GLN A 474 -6.91 11.20 -18.97
CA GLN A 474 -7.78 12.35 -18.65
C GLN A 474 -8.24 13.11 -19.92
N ASP A 475 -9.55 13.40 -19.96
CA ASP A 475 -10.25 14.17 -21.00
C ASP A 475 -10.67 15.56 -20.48
N MET A 476 -11.28 16.40 -21.32
CA MET A 476 -11.69 17.75 -20.92
C MET A 476 -12.85 17.79 -19.95
N ALA A 477 -13.76 16.80 -19.97
CA ALA A 477 -14.89 16.74 -19.05
C ALA A 477 -14.39 16.43 -17.63
N ALA A 478 -13.50 15.45 -17.51
CA ALA A 478 -12.80 15.13 -16.27
C ALA A 478 -11.99 16.32 -15.74
N THR A 479 -11.31 17.05 -16.64
CA THR A 479 -10.54 18.24 -16.30
C THR A 479 -11.43 19.33 -15.72
N GLU A 480 -12.57 19.62 -16.35
CA GLU A 480 -13.55 20.58 -15.84
C GLU A 480 -14.07 20.16 -14.47
N PHE A 481 -14.45 18.89 -14.31
CA PHE A 481 -14.98 18.35 -13.04
C PHE A 481 -13.98 18.53 -11.88
N LEU A 482 -12.73 18.10 -12.06
CA LEU A 482 -11.71 18.18 -11.01
C LEU A 482 -11.36 19.64 -10.68
N ILE A 483 -11.31 20.51 -11.68
CA ILE A 483 -11.07 21.95 -11.49
C ILE A 483 -12.19 22.58 -10.67
N ALA A 484 -13.45 22.34 -11.05
CA ALA A 484 -14.59 22.95 -10.38
C ALA A 484 -14.75 22.48 -8.92
N ASN A 485 -14.55 21.19 -8.68
CA ASN A 485 -14.89 20.58 -7.39
C ASN A 485 -13.71 20.50 -6.40
N TYR A 486 -12.47 20.39 -6.88
CA TYR A 486 -11.30 20.21 -6.01
C TYR A 486 -10.31 21.38 -6.08
N TYR A 487 -9.97 21.85 -7.29
CA TYR A 487 -8.85 22.79 -7.43
C TYR A 487 -9.24 24.26 -7.21
N LEU A 488 -10.33 24.76 -7.79
CA LEU A 488 -10.75 26.14 -7.57
C LEU A 488 -11.08 26.46 -6.09
N PRO A 489 -11.61 25.52 -5.29
CA PRO A 489 -11.76 25.71 -3.84
C PRO A 489 -10.45 25.77 -3.03
N LEU A 490 -9.26 25.61 -3.64
CA LEU A 490 -7.98 25.76 -2.97
C LEU A 490 -7.75 27.22 -2.55
N GLU A 491 -7.42 27.44 -1.28
CA GLU A 491 -7.37 28.78 -0.65
C GLU A 491 -6.30 29.73 -1.22
N LYS A 492 -5.23 29.18 -1.79
CA LYS A 492 -4.08 29.96 -2.31
C LYS A 492 -3.87 29.81 -3.80
N LEU A 493 -4.78 29.15 -4.52
CA LEU A 493 -4.62 28.90 -5.94
C LEU A 493 -4.59 30.22 -6.72
N LYS A 494 -3.58 30.39 -7.56
CA LYS A 494 -3.41 31.54 -8.45
C LYS A 494 -3.46 31.15 -9.92
N THR A 495 -2.96 29.96 -10.26
CA THR A 495 -2.88 29.51 -11.64
C THR A 495 -3.23 28.03 -11.79
N LEU A 496 -4.07 27.73 -12.78
CA LEU A 496 -4.30 26.41 -13.32
C LEU A 496 -3.45 26.19 -14.57
N VAL A 497 -2.77 25.05 -14.65
CA VAL A 497 -2.07 24.61 -15.87
C VAL A 497 -2.78 23.38 -16.42
N ILE A 498 -3.28 23.45 -17.65
CA ILE A 498 -4.07 22.39 -18.28
C ILE A 498 -3.46 21.93 -19.61
N ALA A 499 -3.56 20.64 -19.93
CA ALA A 499 -3.22 20.15 -21.27
C ALA A 499 -4.28 20.55 -22.31
N LEU A 500 -3.81 21.05 -23.45
CA LEU A 500 -4.60 21.24 -24.67
C LEU A 500 -4.25 20.13 -25.67
N ASN A 501 -4.76 18.93 -25.44
CA ASN A 501 -4.57 17.79 -26.35
C ASN A 501 -5.51 17.87 -27.56
N LEU A 502 -5.26 18.83 -28.46
CA LEU A 502 -6.15 19.10 -29.59
C LEU A 502 -6.33 17.88 -30.52
N ASP A 503 -5.35 16.98 -30.56
CA ASP A 503 -5.44 15.70 -31.28
C ASP A 503 -6.45 14.71 -30.68
N ARG A 504 -6.79 14.87 -29.39
CA ARG A 504 -7.82 14.09 -28.70
C ARG A 504 -9.17 14.78 -28.63
N TRP A 505 -9.36 15.95 -29.26
CA TRP A 505 -10.67 16.63 -29.24
C TRP A 505 -11.70 16.01 -30.19
N SER A 506 -11.37 14.89 -30.84
CA SER A 506 -12.31 13.99 -31.50
C SER A 506 -13.02 13.02 -30.55
N TYR A 507 -12.67 13.04 -29.24
CA TYR A 507 -13.29 12.23 -28.20
C TYR A 507 -14.13 13.12 -27.27
N THR A 508 -15.30 12.64 -26.85
CA THR A 508 -16.13 13.23 -25.77
C THR A 508 -16.16 12.30 -24.56
N ASP A 509 -15.11 11.51 -24.39
CA ASP A 509 -15.07 10.47 -23.37
C ASP A 509 -15.32 11.09 -21.98
N GLU A 510 -15.99 10.34 -21.13
CA GLU A 510 -16.16 10.64 -19.70
C GLU A 510 -15.39 9.57 -18.92
N ALA A 511 -14.12 9.37 -19.26
CA ALA A 511 -13.32 8.26 -18.72
C ALA A 511 -13.22 8.36 -17.19
N PHE A 512 -13.27 9.59 -16.66
CA PHE A 512 -13.35 9.84 -15.23
C PHE A 512 -14.63 9.27 -14.59
N GLN A 513 -15.76 9.18 -15.28
CA GLN A 513 -16.97 8.60 -14.70
C GLN A 513 -16.77 7.13 -14.31
N THR A 514 -15.94 6.40 -15.05
CA THR A 514 -15.54 5.04 -14.68
C THR A 514 -14.76 5.06 -13.36
N LEU A 515 -13.75 5.93 -13.23
CA LEU A 515 -12.95 6.08 -12.01
C LEU A 515 -13.79 6.56 -10.82
N TYR A 516 -14.66 7.54 -11.06
CA TYR A 516 -15.60 8.12 -10.11
C TYR A 516 -16.51 7.06 -9.50
N ASN A 517 -17.06 6.17 -10.34
CA ASN A 517 -17.92 5.09 -9.91
C ASN A 517 -17.15 3.91 -9.30
N GLU A 518 -15.85 3.78 -9.58
CA GLU A 518 -15.01 2.67 -9.10
C GLU A 518 -14.62 2.82 -7.63
N VAL A 519 -14.51 4.05 -7.12
CA VAL A 519 -14.02 4.31 -5.76
C VAL A 519 -15.01 5.16 -4.95
N PRO A 520 -15.34 4.76 -3.70
CA PRO A 520 -16.43 5.39 -2.94
C PRO A 520 -16.11 6.81 -2.44
N GLY A 521 -14.83 7.20 -2.36
CA GLY A 521 -14.41 8.50 -1.84
C GLY A 521 -14.96 9.69 -2.63
N TYR A 522 -15.03 9.61 -3.96
CA TYR A 522 -15.56 10.73 -4.77
C TYR A 522 -17.07 10.93 -4.55
N ILE A 523 -17.83 9.84 -4.47
CA ILE A 523 -19.27 9.88 -4.15
C ILE A 523 -19.48 10.42 -2.74
N TYR A 524 -18.59 10.05 -1.82
CA TYR A 524 -18.63 10.57 -0.45
C TYR A 524 -18.41 12.09 -0.45
N ASP A 525 -17.40 12.57 -1.16
CA ASP A 525 -17.12 14.01 -1.28
C ASP A 525 -18.30 14.76 -1.91
N GLU A 526 -18.90 14.25 -2.99
CA GLU A 526 -20.10 14.84 -3.62
C GLU A 526 -21.25 14.99 -2.63
N ARG A 527 -21.52 13.96 -1.80
CA ARG A 527 -22.55 14.02 -0.75
C ARG A 527 -22.26 15.01 0.37
N HIS A 528 -21.04 15.54 0.43
CA HIS A 528 -20.60 16.57 1.36
C HIS A 528 -20.28 17.88 0.62
N ASP A 529 -20.86 18.08 -0.57
CA ASP A 529 -20.67 19.25 -1.44
C ASP A 529 -19.18 19.56 -1.68
N PHE A 530 -18.37 18.53 -1.85
CA PHE A 530 -16.92 18.61 -1.98
C PHE A 530 -16.25 19.46 -0.90
N TRP A 531 -16.81 19.45 0.31
CA TRP A 531 -16.30 20.14 1.49
C TRP A 531 -16.25 21.66 1.37
N GLN A 532 -17.11 22.26 0.54
CA GLN A 532 -17.20 23.72 0.38
C GLN A 532 -17.50 24.45 1.71
N ASN A 533 -18.19 23.80 2.65
CA ASN A 533 -18.54 24.36 3.96
C ASN A 533 -17.48 24.09 5.06
N GLY A 534 -16.31 23.57 4.67
CA GLY A 534 -15.19 23.32 5.58
C GLY A 534 -14.68 21.89 5.49
N VAL A 535 -13.35 21.76 5.49
CA VAL A 535 -12.65 20.46 5.45
C VAL A 535 -12.35 20.00 6.88
N PRO A 536 -12.54 18.72 7.22
CA PRO A 536 -12.09 18.18 8.51
C PRO A 536 -10.60 18.44 8.74
N SER A 537 -10.21 18.87 9.95
CA SER A 537 -8.82 19.24 10.27
C SER A 537 -7.81 18.10 10.08
N ASN A 538 -8.27 16.86 10.17
CA ASN A 538 -7.49 15.63 9.98
C ASN A 538 -7.75 14.95 8.62
N MET A 539 -8.34 15.64 7.63
CA MET A 539 -8.65 15.05 6.32
C MET A 539 -7.42 14.44 5.66
N ALA A 540 -6.28 15.15 5.64
CA ALA A 540 -5.04 14.64 5.07
C ALA A 540 -4.57 13.34 5.73
N GLU A 541 -4.65 13.25 7.06
CA GLU A 541 -4.27 12.05 7.81
C GLU A 541 -5.20 10.88 7.47
N ILE A 542 -6.51 11.12 7.37
CA ILE A 542 -7.51 10.10 7.01
C ILE A 542 -7.24 9.55 5.61
N VAL A 543 -6.98 10.43 4.64
CA VAL A 543 -6.70 10.04 3.26
C VAL A 543 -5.41 9.20 3.17
N LEU A 544 -4.37 9.61 3.88
CA LEU A 544 -3.09 8.88 3.94
C LEU A 544 -3.18 7.54 4.69
N ASP A 545 -4.17 7.37 5.57
CA ASP A 545 -4.44 6.13 6.32
C ASP A 545 -5.29 5.13 5.57
N ASN A 546 -5.81 5.51 4.40
CA ASN A 546 -6.48 4.58 3.50
C ASN A 546 -5.47 3.87 2.60
N ILE A 547 -5.91 2.75 2.06
CA ILE A 547 -5.10 1.89 1.18
C ILE A 547 -4.34 2.70 0.11
N THR A 548 -3.06 2.38 -0.07
CA THR A 548 -2.16 3.08 -0.99
C THR A 548 -1.49 2.12 -1.97
N PRO A 549 -1.09 2.57 -3.18
CA PRO A 549 -0.29 1.75 -4.08
C PRO A 549 1.02 1.24 -3.45
N GLU A 550 1.66 0.24 -4.08
CA GLU A 550 2.97 -0.23 -3.63
C GLU A 550 3.99 0.93 -3.59
N PRO A 551 4.98 0.94 -2.67
CA PRO A 551 5.91 2.07 -2.52
C PRO A 551 6.62 2.49 -3.82
N ASN A 552 7.03 1.53 -4.65
CA ASN A 552 7.67 1.82 -5.93
C ASN A 552 6.70 2.52 -6.89
N GLU A 553 5.46 2.04 -6.99
CA GLU A 553 4.40 2.64 -7.80
C GLU A 553 4.04 4.05 -7.29
N TYR A 554 3.85 4.20 -5.98
CA TYR A 554 3.60 5.49 -5.35
C TYR A 554 4.72 6.48 -5.69
N ASN A 555 5.98 6.07 -5.56
CA ASN A 555 7.14 6.88 -5.89
C ASN A 555 7.20 7.24 -7.39
N PHE A 556 6.80 6.33 -8.28
CA PHE A 556 6.72 6.64 -9.71
C PHE A 556 5.70 7.74 -10.02
N TYR A 557 4.56 7.77 -9.30
CA TYR A 557 3.45 8.70 -9.56
C TYR A 557 3.49 9.98 -8.72
N CYS A 558 4.27 10.00 -7.65
CA CYS A 558 4.44 11.12 -6.72
C CYS A 558 5.77 11.87 -6.94
N TYR A 559 6.64 11.41 -7.84
CA TYR A 559 7.96 11.98 -8.06
C TYR A 559 7.88 13.50 -8.28
N HIS A 560 8.74 14.26 -7.58
CA HIS A 560 8.79 15.73 -7.66
C HIS A 560 7.40 16.42 -7.65
N ASN A 561 6.62 16.20 -6.59
CA ASN A 561 5.28 16.79 -6.41
C ASN A 561 4.25 16.35 -7.48
N GLY A 562 4.41 15.15 -8.05
CA GLY A 562 3.41 14.50 -8.89
C GLY A 562 3.78 14.34 -10.38
N LEU A 563 5.02 14.57 -10.77
CA LEU A 563 5.53 14.11 -12.06
C LEU A 563 5.57 12.58 -12.10
N TYR A 564 5.24 11.99 -13.24
CA TYR A 564 5.51 10.59 -13.52
C TYR A 564 6.97 10.37 -13.89
N ARG A 565 7.67 9.54 -13.11
CA ARG A 565 9.08 9.23 -13.33
C ARG A 565 9.29 8.23 -14.49
N SER A 566 9.09 8.70 -15.72
CA SER A 566 9.31 7.92 -16.95
C SER A 566 10.81 7.77 -17.25
N ILE A 567 11.28 6.53 -17.37
CA ILE A 567 12.67 6.19 -17.71
C ILE A 567 12.86 5.79 -19.19
N MET A 568 11.80 5.86 -20.00
CA MET A 568 11.87 5.50 -21.42
C MET A 568 12.55 6.60 -22.25
N ILE A 569 13.13 6.22 -23.39
CA ILE A 569 13.89 7.13 -24.25
C ILE A 569 13.55 6.85 -25.72
N GLY A 570 13.22 7.91 -26.46
CA GLY A 570 13.08 7.91 -27.91
C GLY A 570 11.64 7.90 -28.42
N TYR A 571 11.51 8.16 -29.72
CA TYR A 571 10.31 7.90 -30.52
C TYR A 571 10.71 7.13 -31.79
N GLY A 572 9.78 6.44 -32.43
CA GLY A 572 10.03 5.55 -33.57
C GLY A 572 10.23 6.28 -34.91
N ASP A 573 10.82 5.59 -35.89
CA ASP A 573 10.91 6.04 -37.30
C ASP A 573 9.55 6.19 -37.98
N THR A 574 8.62 5.32 -37.61
CA THR A 574 7.23 5.38 -38.04
C THR A 574 6.38 5.52 -36.79
N PRO A 575 5.98 6.74 -36.39
CA PRO A 575 5.19 6.92 -35.19
C PRO A 575 3.82 6.24 -35.32
N GLU A 576 3.31 5.71 -34.22
CA GLU A 576 1.98 5.07 -34.22
C GLU A 576 0.89 6.11 -34.49
N ILE A 577 0.03 5.86 -35.49
CA ILE A 577 -1.13 6.72 -35.77
C ILE A 577 -2.39 5.96 -35.41
N THR A 578 -3.05 6.38 -34.34
CA THR A 578 -4.40 5.93 -33.98
C THR A 578 -5.41 6.91 -34.56
N PHE A 579 -5.49 6.95 -35.89
CA PHE A 579 -6.25 7.98 -36.61
C PHE A 579 -7.75 7.81 -36.37
N ARG A 580 -8.40 8.88 -35.90
CA ARG A 580 -9.85 9.08 -36.02
C ARG A 580 -10.13 10.32 -36.83
N ASN A 581 -11.18 10.26 -37.66
CA ASN A 581 -11.67 11.42 -38.38
C ASN A 581 -12.06 12.51 -37.39
N TYR A 582 -11.78 13.76 -37.75
CA TYR A 582 -12.26 14.92 -37.00
C TYR A 582 -13.79 14.87 -36.87
N ASP A 583 -14.28 14.92 -35.64
CA ASP A 583 -15.69 15.05 -35.33
C ASP A 583 -15.96 16.47 -34.81
N THR A 584 -16.71 17.25 -35.58
CA THR A 584 -17.04 18.63 -35.24
C THR A 584 -17.84 18.74 -33.94
N LYS A 585 -18.72 17.77 -33.64
CA LYS A 585 -19.50 17.78 -32.40
C LYS A 585 -18.60 17.54 -31.19
N ALA A 586 -17.70 16.57 -31.29
CA ALA A 586 -16.73 16.30 -30.24
C ALA A 586 -15.79 17.48 -30.00
N ALA A 587 -15.34 18.13 -31.08
CA ALA A 587 -14.52 19.32 -30.98
C ALA A 587 -15.27 20.46 -30.27
N GLN A 588 -16.52 20.73 -30.65
CA GLN A 588 -17.36 21.74 -30.00
C GLN A 588 -17.57 21.46 -28.51
N PHE A 589 -17.83 20.20 -28.15
CA PHE A 589 -17.93 19.79 -26.75
C PHE A 589 -16.66 20.14 -25.96
N ASN A 590 -15.47 19.78 -26.45
CA ASN A 590 -14.21 20.10 -25.78
C ASN A 590 -13.92 21.62 -25.71
N GLN A 591 -14.32 22.36 -26.74
CA GLN A 591 -14.23 23.83 -26.79
C GLN A 591 -15.10 24.49 -25.71
N GLU A 592 -16.34 24.00 -25.53
CA GLU A 592 -17.26 24.48 -24.50
C GLU A 592 -16.71 24.21 -23.10
N LYS A 593 -16.13 23.03 -22.87
CA LYS A 593 -15.46 22.68 -21.60
C LYS A 593 -14.27 23.58 -21.29
N LEU A 594 -13.43 23.88 -22.28
CA LEU A 594 -12.33 24.83 -22.12
C LEU A 594 -12.84 26.23 -21.76
N LEU A 595 -13.88 26.72 -22.45
CA LEU A 595 -14.46 28.02 -22.16
C LEU A 595 -15.04 28.09 -20.74
N SER A 596 -15.76 27.05 -20.32
CA SER A 596 -16.31 26.91 -18.97
C SER A 596 -15.21 26.96 -17.90
N ILE A 597 -14.12 26.22 -18.08
CA ILE A 597 -12.96 26.25 -17.18
C ILE A 597 -12.38 27.67 -17.06
N ILE A 598 -12.17 28.36 -18.19
CA ILE A 598 -11.59 29.71 -18.21
C ILE A 598 -12.49 30.71 -17.48
N ASP A 599 -13.80 30.65 -17.73
CA ASP A 599 -14.78 31.56 -17.15
C ASP A 599 -14.98 31.31 -15.66
N LEU A 600 -15.04 30.03 -15.25
CA LEU A 600 -15.13 29.67 -13.85
C LEU A 600 -13.85 30.06 -13.10
N ALA A 601 -12.66 29.78 -13.63
CA ALA A 601 -11.41 30.21 -13.03
C ALA A 601 -11.32 31.73 -12.86
N ASN A 602 -11.79 32.50 -13.86
CA ASN A 602 -11.84 33.95 -13.77
C ASN A 602 -12.71 34.44 -12.60
N SER A 603 -13.82 33.75 -12.30
CA SER A 603 -14.68 34.09 -11.15
C SER A 603 -14.00 33.88 -9.79
N TYR A 604 -12.96 33.05 -9.74
CA TYR A 604 -12.10 32.82 -8.58
C TYR A 604 -10.84 33.70 -8.60
N GLY A 605 -10.66 34.56 -9.61
CA GLY A 605 -9.43 35.34 -9.79
C GLY A 605 -8.21 34.49 -10.16
N VAL A 606 -8.44 33.31 -10.75
CA VAL A 606 -7.40 32.34 -11.12
C VAL A 606 -7.07 32.42 -12.60
N ASN A 607 -5.78 32.45 -12.91
CA ASN A 607 -5.26 32.37 -14.27
C ASN A 607 -5.30 30.93 -14.80
N VAL A 608 -5.45 30.76 -16.11
CA VAL A 608 -5.41 29.47 -16.80
C VAL A 608 -4.32 29.49 -17.86
N VAL A 609 -3.40 28.54 -17.81
CA VAL A 609 -2.37 28.31 -18.82
C VAL A 609 -2.66 27.00 -19.54
N GLY A 610 -3.06 27.09 -20.81
CA GLY A 610 -3.21 25.94 -21.70
C GLY A 610 -1.88 25.56 -22.35
N VAL A 611 -1.45 24.30 -22.19
CA VAL A 611 -0.19 23.79 -22.73
C VAL A 611 -0.46 22.82 -23.87
N ILE A 612 0.07 23.11 -25.06
CA ILE A 612 0.11 22.18 -26.20
C ILE A 612 1.46 21.47 -26.17
N PHE A 613 1.45 20.21 -25.73
CA PHE A 613 2.66 19.42 -25.52
C PHE A 613 3.33 19.04 -26.85
N PRO A 614 4.67 19.03 -26.91
CA PRO A 614 5.38 18.52 -28.07
C PRO A 614 5.08 17.04 -28.28
N GLN A 615 4.98 16.66 -29.55
CA GLN A 615 4.94 15.29 -30.03
C GLN A 615 6.03 15.11 -31.09
N SER A 616 6.25 13.88 -31.54
CA SER A 616 7.14 13.59 -32.65
C SER A 616 6.83 14.48 -33.87
N PRO A 617 7.81 15.21 -34.42
CA PRO A 617 7.65 15.94 -35.67
C PRO A 617 7.20 15.08 -36.86
N ARG A 618 7.40 13.75 -36.76
CA ARG A 618 7.10 12.78 -37.81
C ARG A 618 5.60 12.59 -38.07
N TYR A 619 4.72 13.01 -37.16
CA TYR A 619 3.28 13.02 -37.45
C TYR A 619 2.93 13.92 -38.64
N ILE A 620 3.55 15.12 -38.69
CA ILE A 620 3.33 16.08 -39.77
C ILE A 620 3.80 15.51 -41.11
N SER A 621 4.95 14.83 -41.15
CA SER A 621 5.44 14.18 -42.38
C SER A 621 4.53 13.04 -42.85
N ASN A 622 3.76 12.45 -41.94
CA ASN A 622 2.80 11.39 -42.24
C ASN A 622 1.38 11.92 -42.49
N GLY A 623 1.19 13.23 -42.61
CA GLY A 623 -0.09 13.85 -43.00
C GLY A 623 -1.12 14.01 -41.86
N THR A 624 -0.71 13.82 -40.61
CA THR A 624 -1.56 13.99 -39.42
C THR A 624 -0.99 15.03 -38.48
N TRP A 625 -1.81 15.68 -37.66
CA TRP A 625 -1.30 16.67 -36.72
C TRP A 625 -0.71 16.05 -35.45
N GLY A 626 -1.14 14.87 -35.03
CA GLY A 626 -0.61 14.16 -33.87
C GLY A 626 -1.05 12.69 -33.87
N ARG A 627 -0.74 11.98 -32.78
CA ARG A 627 -1.01 10.53 -32.64
C ARG A 627 -2.45 10.14 -32.96
N TYR A 628 -3.40 10.97 -32.54
CA TYR A 628 -4.84 10.69 -32.63
C TYR A 628 -5.54 11.45 -33.78
N GLY A 629 -4.76 12.08 -34.67
CA GLY A 629 -5.26 13.08 -35.62
C GLY A 629 -5.11 14.51 -35.06
N PRO A 630 -6.00 15.46 -35.41
CA PRO A 630 -6.83 15.46 -36.60
C PRO A 630 -5.97 15.67 -37.87
N SER A 631 -6.59 16.00 -39.00
CA SER A 631 -5.85 16.46 -40.18
C SER A 631 -5.13 17.79 -39.92
N LEU A 632 -4.14 18.14 -40.75
CA LEU A 632 -3.46 19.43 -40.64
C LEU A 632 -4.38 20.63 -40.87
N GLU A 633 -5.48 20.45 -41.60
CA GLU A 633 -6.48 21.50 -41.84
C GLU A 633 -7.37 21.70 -40.61
N ASP A 634 -7.90 20.62 -40.06
CA ASP A 634 -8.73 20.65 -38.86
C ASP A 634 -7.96 21.17 -37.64
N ALA A 635 -6.67 20.81 -37.51
CA ALA A 635 -5.82 21.33 -36.45
C ALA A 635 -5.68 22.85 -36.50
N LYS A 636 -5.66 23.46 -37.70
CA LYS A 636 -5.65 24.93 -37.83
C LYS A 636 -6.93 25.55 -37.28
N ILE A 637 -8.07 24.90 -37.47
CA ILE A 637 -9.35 25.36 -36.92
C ILE A 637 -9.28 25.38 -35.39
N LEU A 638 -8.82 24.29 -34.78
CA LEU A 638 -8.67 24.17 -33.33
C LEU A 638 -7.67 25.18 -32.75
N LEU A 639 -6.51 25.34 -33.40
CA LEU A 639 -5.49 26.32 -32.99
C LEU A 639 -6.00 27.76 -33.10
N ASN A 640 -6.75 28.09 -34.17
CA ASN A 640 -7.35 29.40 -34.33
C ASN A 640 -8.37 29.70 -33.23
N PHE A 641 -9.17 28.70 -32.84
CA PHE A 641 -10.09 28.83 -31.71
C PHE A 641 -9.34 29.14 -30.41
N VAL A 642 -8.34 28.33 -30.05
CA VAL A 642 -7.53 28.52 -28.83
C VAL A 642 -6.85 29.90 -28.82
N ASN A 643 -6.25 30.31 -29.95
CA ASN A 643 -5.62 31.62 -30.09
C ASN A 643 -6.64 32.77 -29.99
N SER A 644 -7.88 32.57 -30.45
CA SER A 644 -8.93 33.57 -30.32
C SER A 644 -9.33 33.76 -28.85
N LEU A 645 -9.46 32.67 -28.09
CA LEU A 645 -9.75 32.72 -26.66
C LEU A 645 -8.64 33.44 -25.90
N ALA A 646 -7.37 33.13 -26.16
CA ALA A 646 -6.23 33.76 -25.49
C ALA A 646 -6.15 35.28 -25.73
N ARG A 647 -6.74 35.79 -26.83
CA ARG A 647 -6.85 37.25 -27.08
C ARG A 647 -8.07 37.88 -26.40
N GLN A 648 -9.12 37.10 -26.18
CA GLN A 648 -10.40 37.59 -25.65
C GLN A 648 -10.49 37.50 -24.12
N LYS A 649 -9.81 36.52 -23.51
CA LYS A 649 -9.89 36.21 -22.09
C LYS A 649 -8.58 36.62 -21.41
N SER A 650 -8.63 37.64 -20.56
CA SER A 650 -7.44 38.21 -19.91
C SER A 650 -6.74 37.26 -18.94
N ASN A 651 -7.45 36.26 -18.43
CA ASN A 651 -6.91 35.25 -17.51
C ASN A 651 -6.45 33.97 -18.25
N PHE A 652 -6.48 33.92 -19.59
CA PHE A 652 -6.10 32.72 -20.35
C PHE A 652 -4.85 32.93 -21.19
N TYR A 653 -3.86 32.07 -20.99
CA TYR A 653 -2.56 32.09 -21.66
C TYR A 653 -2.29 30.74 -22.32
N VAL A 654 -1.50 30.73 -23.41
CA VAL A 654 -1.20 29.51 -24.15
C VAL A 654 0.30 29.33 -24.31
N LEU A 655 0.79 28.15 -23.97
CA LEU A 655 2.14 27.67 -24.24
C LEU A 655 2.08 26.58 -25.31
N ASP A 656 2.34 26.94 -26.56
CA ASP A 656 2.44 25.97 -27.66
C ASP A 656 3.89 25.52 -27.85
N GLU A 657 4.22 24.34 -27.31
CA GLU A 657 5.53 23.70 -27.49
C GLU A 657 5.53 22.65 -28.59
N TYR A 658 4.38 22.34 -29.20
CA TYR A 658 4.34 21.48 -30.38
C TYR A 658 4.71 22.22 -31.67
N LYS A 659 4.26 23.47 -31.80
CA LYS A 659 4.62 24.40 -32.90
C LYS A 659 4.35 23.78 -34.28
N ASN A 660 3.24 23.04 -34.41
CA ASN A 660 2.89 22.26 -35.60
C ASN A 660 4.06 21.36 -36.08
N GLY A 661 4.65 20.60 -35.16
CA GLY A 661 5.80 19.73 -35.41
C GLY A 661 7.13 20.43 -35.66
N LYS A 662 7.20 21.77 -35.62
CA LYS A 662 8.46 22.54 -35.72
C LYS A 662 9.10 22.78 -34.35
N ASN A 663 8.88 21.88 -33.42
CA ASN A 663 9.46 21.95 -32.08
C ASN A 663 10.95 21.57 -32.10
N ASP A 664 11.69 22.02 -31.09
CA ASP A 664 13.13 21.79 -30.96
C ASP A 664 13.44 20.68 -29.93
N TYR A 665 12.51 19.75 -29.72
CA TYR A 665 12.70 18.61 -28.83
C TYR A 665 13.38 17.49 -29.63
N SER A 666 14.58 17.11 -29.21
CA SER A 666 15.30 16.01 -29.85
C SER A 666 14.66 14.67 -29.49
N MET A 667 14.95 13.62 -30.25
CA MET A 667 14.43 12.27 -29.99
C MET A 667 14.70 11.79 -28.56
N GLN A 668 15.84 12.15 -27.97
CA GLN A 668 16.26 11.69 -26.64
C GLN A 668 15.43 12.24 -25.48
N VAL A 669 14.65 13.30 -25.69
CA VAL A 669 13.82 13.90 -24.63
C VAL A 669 12.37 13.38 -24.63
N PHE A 670 12.07 12.44 -25.53
CA PHE A 670 10.79 11.73 -25.57
C PHE A 670 10.89 10.38 -24.87
N ALA A 671 9.78 9.93 -24.28
CA ALA A 671 9.60 8.57 -23.77
C ALA A 671 9.01 7.63 -24.85
N ASN A 672 8.20 8.19 -25.74
CA ASN A 672 7.61 7.54 -26.91
C ASN A 672 7.15 8.62 -27.92
N ASP A 673 6.38 8.26 -28.94
CA ASP A 673 6.00 9.17 -30.04
C ASP A 673 5.26 10.45 -29.62
N ASP A 674 4.58 10.46 -28.47
CA ASP A 674 3.76 11.60 -28.02
C ASP A 674 3.88 11.94 -26.51
N HIS A 675 4.85 11.35 -25.80
CA HIS A 675 5.12 11.64 -24.39
C HIS A 675 6.59 12.04 -24.17
N LEU A 676 6.80 13.03 -23.31
CA LEU A 676 8.13 13.41 -22.85
C LEU A 676 8.66 12.42 -21.80
N ASN A 677 9.99 12.32 -21.69
CA ASN A 677 10.65 11.69 -20.54
C ASN A 677 11.09 12.77 -19.54
N LEU A 678 11.85 12.40 -18.51
CA LEU A 678 12.33 13.33 -17.48
C LEU A 678 13.09 14.54 -18.05
N LEU A 679 13.97 14.34 -19.05
CA LEU A 679 14.71 15.44 -19.68
C LEU A 679 13.80 16.36 -20.48
N GLY A 680 12.79 15.78 -21.14
CA GLY A 680 11.76 16.54 -21.83
C GLY A 680 10.90 17.36 -20.88
N ALA A 681 10.51 16.76 -19.75
CA ALA A 681 9.73 17.40 -18.71
C ALA A 681 10.49 18.61 -18.11
N GLU A 682 11.78 18.46 -17.85
CA GLU A 682 12.65 19.57 -17.42
C GLU A 682 12.61 20.71 -18.44
N LYS A 683 12.88 20.41 -19.72
CA LYS A 683 12.90 21.41 -20.79
C LYS A 683 11.57 22.15 -20.94
N LEU A 684 10.45 21.42 -20.92
CA LEU A 684 9.11 22.03 -21.01
C LEU A 684 8.81 22.88 -19.78
N THR A 685 9.16 22.40 -18.59
CA THR A 685 8.85 23.08 -17.34
C THR A 685 9.60 24.40 -17.21
N VAL A 686 10.87 24.48 -17.60
CA VAL A 686 11.62 25.75 -17.59
C VAL A 686 10.95 26.81 -18.48
N ARG A 687 10.38 26.38 -19.62
CA ARG A 687 9.63 27.28 -20.53
C ARG A 687 8.28 27.69 -19.93
N LEU A 688 7.60 26.77 -19.27
CA LEU A 688 6.38 27.05 -18.52
C LEU A 688 6.65 28.05 -17.39
N ASP A 689 7.69 27.85 -16.58
CA ASP A 689 8.07 28.78 -15.51
C ASP A 689 8.37 30.17 -16.06
N SER A 690 9.09 30.25 -17.18
CA SER A 690 9.37 31.53 -17.87
C SER A 690 8.10 32.27 -18.34
N LEU A 691 7.02 31.55 -18.63
CA LEU A 691 5.71 32.14 -18.93
C LEU A 691 5.01 32.57 -17.63
N LEU A 692 4.97 31.69 -16.63
CA LEU A 692 4.32 31.94 -15.34
C LEU A 692 4.87 33.19 -14.63
N GLN A 693 6.18 33.43 -14.70
CA GLN A 693 6.83 34.65 -14.17
C GLN A 693 6.34 35.96 -14.83
N LYS A 694 5.70 35.88 -16.00
CA LYS A 694 5.17 37.04 -16.72
C LYS A 694 3.68 37.25 -16.49
N ILE A 695 3.00 36.29 -15.87
CA ILE A 695 1.57 36.36 -15.59
C ILE A 695 1.37 37.13 -14.27
N PRO A 696 0.46 38.11 -14.22
CA PRO A 696 0.09 38.78 -12.97
C PRO A 696 -0.36 37.76 -11.92
N GLN A 697 0.30 37.77 -10.75
CA GLN A 697 0.06 36.83 -9.65
C GLN A 697 -0.97 37.33 -8.64
#